data_AF-A0A0W1A6H0-F1
#
_entry.id   AF-A0A0W1A6H0-F1
#
_cell.length_a   1.000
_cell.length_b   1.000
_cell.length_c   1.000
_cell.angle_alpha   90.00
_cell.angle_beta   90.00
_cell.angle_gamma   90.00
#
_symmetry.space_group_name_H-M   'P 1'
#
loop_
_entity.id
_entity.type
_entity.pdbx_description
1 polymer ?
#
loop_
_entity_poly.entity_id
_entity_poly.type
_entity_poly.pdbx_seq_one_letter_code
_entity_poly.pdbx_strand_id
1 'polypeptide(L)'
;MPKPNDLNALQQILSQDSAVRNPHYFLFMLGTDTVYTHRPTATEPFTSPADVPKPQRAYIYGETLSYMAQVVADRLDEGEPEINTAQPLSFSTPSVDVVNGPTTLGYEVGERIAQGVFLVLQALAEGKQTIQISAHSRGAVESILIAHELERIKTELQMEPGKTLFQIMSQSPCTYTKKAVVKFFSEVNEPVEVRQELSKRLTSCQINMFLIDPVPGGSYLGLGRKIAWRDDRFYQKPPCSHAELIIFRDERTRCFIPVKPQGLIPLILPGHHGTASGNVYTQQFDDITITDSHNDTSLVQKLAVFKLLHFINKSTNLLNRIPKTVALEHSELDIISNEFGRKNEQERAQFILELYKEIRKNDQAYQYFSATSYAVLGREASKTHARYIHADGHNYTSLDTLSSSFGRKFINKEHAILYLLQLGNFEQSAEESQPDDLIRQLDSLLNTILTAYDQAVSAPVDGLASLVLNSQALLHNDEDRKTTFEALSLILETIGQRFLRNHLSVAEKSNLLSSIDGIFGTLQRFKKPAHDAPINKIISECESILRTNFKNTAQTYYSSLIEQSNRMLEQLRSYGSQGDQINGTVNSFIAGLERSVTPDDEHYPLIIQVITALKAVSPVSISAFRTALNEQISSIQDENKSGMEQALTIIAQNVTSPEHNLDYYLELDSESDDSLFAKLDRLHDEFESLINGFNHVKHLAGEQELNMDINTLTIHSDLLIRCAADKLVKSNSDLRNKPEAMRDDFFNKVKTQAIILGGTNPEVADLYRDVQSLRVDLAHIQEHVHHLNSVQQEENQKLTILRDQYQQLAERIPQDRKYTEAVHKNLKNFKEQYKSETAQRTQQHEELNAQLLECNAKLEALSSELAESKSARITEMQELREEYNRLFQQLADNRSAFDELQRDFGQSKTAQSNQIQILRDEQTQLTQSVTKNRSAFDELQEEFRQTKAGLNNEIEQLKAEVRGLAQQLTDIKANNDSQNHLDVQADDVQKLRDEQRRQLTQELDGIRVQFNAELQKVQEEQQVRKAEIAAQAMQLKAQEELIQKLCTPAEMSCMQLIETKLIPLTKDYMIHLLTEARKFNPAVDPNSLNTVLPELTGRNESDLEKYQKISTKLTVLNDLLNDLENKEKTPLPSARIKLFTQSLKDHERDIKQHRDSKWMQFYKNCMVSIGIICSGIIPGLVALVAYSRFEEKSSPLFFTRSKGDEYTHQVAERLTQLPKNI
;
A
#
# COMPACT_ATOMS: atom_id res chain seq x y z
N MET A 1 -1.81 -22.87 -45.96
CA MET A 1 -3.00 -22.01 -45.82
C MET A 1 -2.56 -20.80 -45.03
N PRO A 2 -3.09 -19.60 -45.34
CA PRO A 2 -2.72 -18.39 -44.63
C PRO A 2 -3.06 -18.54 -43.15
N LYS A 3 -2.19 -18.00 -42.28
CA LYS A 3 -2.40 -17.95 -40.83
C LYS A 3 -3.03 -16.60 -40.47
N PRO A 4 -4.36 -16.47 -40.39
CA PRO A 4 -4.99 -15.23 -39.94
C PRO A 4 -4.68 -15.00 -38.46
N ASN A 5 -4.55 -13.73 -38.06
CA ASN A 5 -4.44 -13.33 -36.66
C ASN A 5 -5.81 -13.47 -35.96
N ASP A 6 -6.30 -14.70 -35.77
CA ASP A 6 -7.62 -15.03 -35.22
C ASP A 6 -7.53 -16.06 -34.08
N LEU A 7 -7.96 -15.67 -32.88
CA LEU A 7 -7.98 -16.53 -31.69
C LEU A 7 -9.00 -17.69 -31.80
N ASN A 8 -10.02 -17.57 -32.67
CA ASN A 8 -10.96 -18.68 -32.90
C ASN A 8 -10.27 -19.88 -33.58
N ALA A 9 -9.31 -19.64 -34.46
CA ALA A 9 -8.53 -20.70 -35.08
C ALA A 9 -7.73 -21.49 -34.03
N LEU A 10 -7.12 -20.79 -33.06
CA LEU A 10 -6.40 -21.41 -31.95
C LEU A 10 -7.31 -22.29 -31.07
N GLN A 11 -8.53 -21.83 -30.77
CA GLN A 11 -9.54 -22.65 -30.06
C GLN A 11 -9.92 -23.90 -30.88
N GLN A 12 -10.16 -23.76 -32.19
CA GLN A 12 -10.53 -24.88 -33.06
C GLN A 12 -9.44 -25.95 -33.14
N ILE A 13 -8.16 -25.56 -33.18
CA ILE A 13 -7.02 -26.48 -33.21
C ILE A 13 -6.88 -27.21 -31.86
N LEU A 14 -6.94 -26.49 -30.72
CA LEU A 14 -6.88 -27.12 -29.39
C LEU A 14 -8.06 -28.05 -29.08
N SER A 15 -9.18 -27.91 -29.80
CA SER A 15 -10.36 -28.77 -29.67
C SER A 15 -10.29 -30.06 -30.49
N GLN A 16 -9.14 -30.36 -31.12
CA GLN A 16 -8.93 -31.52 -31.98
C GLN A 16 -7.68 -32.32 -31.55
N ASP A 17 -7.72 -33.64 -31.71
CA ASP A 17 -6.54 -34.51 -31.50
C ASP A 17 -5.50 -34.27 -32.61
N SER A 18 -4.46 -33.48 -32.30
CA SER A 18 -3.41 -33.17 -33.27
C SER A 18 -2.49 -34.36 -33.55
N ALA A 19 -2.48 -34.82 -34.81
CA ALA A 19 -1.47 -35.73 -35.33
C ALA A 19 -0.18 -34.97 -35.70
N VAL A 20 0.65 -34.67 -34.70
CA VAL A 20 1.88 -33.86 -34.83
C VAL A 20 2.90 -34.52 -35.77
N ARG A 21 2.90 -34.13 -37.07
CA ARG A 21 3.86 -34.63 -38.09
C ARG A 21 5.31 -34.19 -37.82
N ASN A 22 5.49 -33.00 -37.24
CA ASN A 22 6.78 -32.42 -36.85
C ASN A 22 6.61 -31.65 -35.52
N PRO A 23 7.35 -31.99 -34.45
CA PRO A 23 7.23 -31.35 -33.13
C PRO A 23 8.03 -30.04 -32.97
N HIS A 24 8.79 -29.61 -33.99
CA HIS A 24 9.59 -28.39 -33.93
C HIS A 24 8.96 -27.27 -34.77
N TYR A 25 9.01 -26.04 -34.27
CA TYR A 25 8.53 -24.83 -34.94
C TYR A 25 9.61 -23.73 -34.91
N PHE A 26 9.65 -22.91 -35.96
CA PHE A 26 10.72 -21.97 -36.24
C PHE A 26 10.15 -20.59 -36.62
N LEU A 27 10.48 -19.57 -35.83
CA LEU A 27 10.11 -18.18 -36.04
C LEU A 27 11.36 -17.34 -36.33
N PHE A 28 11.36 -16.67 -37.48
CA PHE A 28 12.43 -15.77 -37.89
C PHE A 28 11.95 -14.31 -37.82
N MET A 29 12.51 -13.51 -36.90
CA MET A 29 12.14 -12.10 -36.68
C MET A 29 13.19 -11.18 -37.31
N LEU A 30 12.84 -10.51 -38.40
CA LEU A 30 13.79 -9.71 -39.18
C LEU A 30 14.08 -8.33 -38.54
N GLY A 31 15.21 -7.74 -38.95
CA GLY A 31 15.69 -6.46 -38.43
C GLY A 31 14.93 -5.22 -38.94
N THR A 32 15.28 -4.05 -38.40
CA THR A 32 14.69 -2.75 -38.79
C THR A 32 14.75 -2.53 -40.30
N ASP A 33 13.61 -2.23 -40.93
CA ASP A 33 13.43 -2.11 -42.40
C ASP A 33 13.85 -3.36 -43.23
N THR A 34 14.15 -4.49 -42.59
CA THR A 34 14.49 -5.75 -43.26
C THR A 34 13.24 -6.53 -43.63
N VAL A 35 13.09 -6.84 -44.92
CA VAL A 35 12.00 -7.67 -45.47
C VAL A 35 12.52 -9.00 -45.99
N TYR A 36 11.66 -10.02 -45.99
CA TYR A 36 12.00 -11.37 -46.45
C TYR A 36 12.54 -11.34 -47.88
N THR A 37 13.79 -11.79 -48.01
CA THR A 37 14.60 -11.69 -49.22
C THR A 37 14.83 -13.10 -49.78
N HIS A 38 13.90 -13.53 -50.65
CA HIS A 38 13.86 -14.89 -51.23
C HIS A 38 15.12 -15.29 -52.03
N ARG A 39 15.80 -14.31 -52.63
CA ARG A 39 16.99 -14.48 -53.49
C ARG A 39 18.01 -13.37 -53.19
N PRO A 40 19.30 -13.54 -53.51
CA PRO A 40 20.30 -12.47 -53.36
C PRO A 40 19.89 -11.17 -54.08
N THR A 41 20.30 -10.01 -53.54
CA THR A 41 19.92 -8.70 -54.13
C THR A 41 20.72 -8.32 -55.37
N ALA A 42 21.85 -9.00 -55.62
CA ALA A 42 22.57 -8.94 -56.88
C ALA A 42 21.83 -9.76 -57.95
N THR A 43 21.38 -9.12 -59.03
CA THR A 43 20.51 -9.77 -60.03
C THR A 43 21.27 -10.51 -61.13
N GLU A 44 22.59 -10.31 -61.22
CA GLU A 44 23.47 -10.88 -62.24
C GLU A 44 24.72 -11.47 -61.56
N PRO A 45 25.34 -12.53 -62.11
CA PRO A 45 26.61 -13.05 -61.60
C PRO A 45 27.73 -12.01 -61.65
N PHE A 46 28.37 -11.75 -60.51
CA PHE A 46 29.47 -10.78 -60.38
C PHE A 46 30.81 -11.47 -60.09
N THR A 47 31.91 -10.84 -60.53
CA THR A 47 33.28 -11.35 -60.32
C THR A 47 33.91 -10.86 -59.01
N SER A 48 33.46 -9.71 -58.51
CA SER A 48 33.88 -9.09 -57.25
C SER A 48 32.69 -8.33 -56.64
N PRO A 49 32.54 -8.27 -55.30
CA PRO A 49 31.58 -7.38 -54.65
C PRO A 49 31.66 -5.92 -55.11
N ALA A 50 32.84 -5.45 -55.52
CA ALA A 50 33.00 -4.09 -56.05
C ALA A 50 32.19 -3.86 -57.35
N ASP A 51 31.98 -4.90 -58.16
CA ASP A 51 31.28 -4.84 -59.45
C ASP A 51 29.75 -4.61 -59.28
N VAL A 52 29.21 -4.90 -58.10
CA VAL A 52 27.76 -4.86 -57.84
C VAL A 52 27.27 -3.40 -57.76
N PRO A 53 26.24 -2.99 -58.53
CA PRO A 53 25.68 -1.64 -58.47
C PRO A 53 25.13 -1.30 -57.08
N LYS A 54 25.37 -0.08 -56.59
CA LYS A 54 25.02 0.33 -55.22
C LYS A 54 23.58 -0.01 -54.73
N PRO A 55 22.51 0.10 -55.55
CA PRO A 55 21.16 -0.33 -55.15
C PRO A 55 20.99 -1.84 -54.90
N GLN A 56 21.89 -2.67 -55.41
CA GLN A 56 21.87 -4.14 -55.26
C GLN A 56 22.76 -4.66 -54.13
N ARG A 57 23.49 -3.77 -53.43
CA ARG A 57 24.54 -4.13 -52.47
C ARG A 57 24.06 -4.61 -51.09
N ALA A 58 22.76 -4.54 -50.79
CA ALA A 58 22.24 -4.80 -49.44
C ALA A 58 22.53 -6.23 -48.93
N TYR A 59 22.26 -7.24 -49.75
CA TYR A 59 22.40 -8.67 -49.41
C TYR A 59 22.87 -9.48 -50.63
N ILE A 60 24.11 -9.24 -51.08
CA ILE A 60 24.63 -9.77 -52.37
C ILE A 60 24.73 -11.31 -52.43
N TYR A 61 24.70 -11.98 -51.27
CA TYR A 61 24.63 -13.44 -51.15
C TYR A 61 23.29 -13.93 -50.57
N GLY A 62 22.35 -13.02 -50.30
CA GLY A 62 21.10 -13.25 -49.58
C GLY A 62 21.11 -12.73 -48.15
N GLU A 63 19.91 -12.44 -47.62
CA GLU A 63 19.74 -12.07 -46.22
C GLU A 63 19.72 -13.34 -45.36
N THR A 64 20.51 -13.36 -44.29
CA THR A 64 20.82 -14.56 -43.50
C THR A 64 19.60 -15.27 -42.91
N LEU A 65 18.64 -14.55 -42.31
CA LEU A 65 17.47 -15.17 -41.69
C LEU A 65 16.45 -15.64 -42.73
N SER A 66 16.24 -14.86 -43.79
CA SER A 66 15.45 -15.22 -44.97
C SER A 66 15.97 -16.48 -45.66
N TYR A 67 17.28 -16.59 -45.84
CA TYR A 67 17.94 -17.78 -46.35
C TYR A 67 17.74 -18.98 -45.41
N MET A 68 17.98 -18.80 -44.10
CA MET A 68 17.86 -19.87 -43.11
C MET A 68 16.43 -20.41 -42.98
N ALA A 69 15.40 -19.57 -43.13
CA ALA A 69 14.01 -20.02 -43.17
C ALA A 69 13.75 -20.97 -44.36
N GLN A 70 14.30 -20.65 -45.54
CA GLN A 70 14.23 -21.52 -46.72
C GLN A 70 14.98 -22.85 -46.50
N VAL A 71 16.16 -22.83 -45.87
CA VAL A 71 16.90 -24.06 -45.50
C VAL A 71 16.10 -24.94 -44.55
N VAL A 72 15.44 -24.37 -43.54
CA VAL A 72 14.63 -25.16 -42.60
C VAL A 72 13.38 -25.73 -43.29
N ALA A 73 12.69 -24.96 -44.14
CA ALA A 73 11.55 -25.44 -44.91
C ALA A 73 11.91 -26.59 -45.87
N ASP A 74 13.01 -26.46 -46.61
CA ASP A 74 13.55 -27.50 -47.52
C ASP A 74 13.86 -28.82 -46.79
N ARG A 75 14.32 -28.73 -45.53
CA ARG A 75 14.66 -29.88 -44.68
C ARG A 75 13.46 -30.55 -44.02
N LEU A 76 12.32 -29.86 -43.92
CA LEU A 76 11.10 -30.37 -43.30
C LEU A 76 10.14 -31.03 -44.30
N ASP A 77 10.26 -30.75 -45.60
CA ASP A 77 9.45 -31.34 -46.67
C ASP A 77 7.93 -31.14 -46.44
N GLU A 78 7.56 -29.90 -46.11
CA GLU A 78 6.20 -29.49 -45.77
C GLU A 78 5.41 -28.88 -46.95
N GLY A 79 6.03 -28.77 -48.14
CA GLY A 79 5.45 -28.24 -49.37
C GLY A 79 5.89 -26.82 -49.70
N GLU A 80 5.29 -26.23 -50.75
CA GLU A 80 5.57 -24.86 -51.18
C GLU A 80 5.17 -23.83 -50.11
N PRO A 81 6.03 -22.83 -49.80
CA PRO A 81 5.74 -21.79 -48.82
C PRO A 81 4.77 -20.75 -49.35
N GLU A 82 3.96 -20.17 -48.46
CA GLU A 82 3.18 -18.97 -48.77
C GLU A 82 4.05 -17.73 -48.57
N ILE A 83 4.30 -16.98 -49.66
CA ILE A 83 5.20 -15.82 -49.67
C ILE A 83 4.39 -14.54 -49.97
N ASN A 84 4.51 -13.54 -49.11
CA ASN A 84 3.91 -12.21 -49.30
C ASN A 84 4.76 -11.12 -48.62
N THR A 85 5.79 -10.63 -49.34
CA THR A 85 6.74 -9.63 -48.82
C THR A 85 6.13 -8.29 -48.46
N ALA A 86 4.89 -8.01 -48.87
CA ALA A 86 4.14 -6.79 -48.53
C ALA A 86 3.32 -6.92 -47.22
N GLN A 87 3.39 -8.06 -46.53
CA GLN A 87 2.73 -8.28 -45.24
C GLN A 87 3.76 -8.47 -44.10
N PRO A 88 3.34 -8.29 -42.82
CA PRO A 88 4.19 -8.56 -41.67
C PRO A 88 4.67 -10.02 -41.62
N LEU A 89 3.77 -11.00 -41.72
CA LEU A 89 4.11 -12.40 -41.98
C LEU A 89 4.35 -12.58 -43.48
N SER A 90 5.59 -12.81 -43.87
CA SER A 90 6.05 -12.67 -45.26
C SER A 90 6.52 -13.96 -45.93
N PHE A 91 6.78 -14.99 -45.14
CA PHE A 91 7.00 -16.38 -45.57
C PHE A 91 6.36 -17.30 -44.52
N SER A 92 5.59 -18.30 -44.94
CA SER A 92 4.91 -19.24 -44.01
C SER A 92 4.82 -20.66 -44.55
N THR A 93 5.13 -21.63 -43.68
CA THR A 93 4.85 -23.07 -43.81
C THR A 93 4.18 -23.58 -42.52
N PRO A 94 3.72 -24.85 -42.43
CA PRO A 94 3.20 -25.42 -41.18
C PRO A 94 4.14 -25.34 -39.98
N SER A 95 5.46 -25.23 -40.18
CA SER A 95 6.45 -25.17 -39.09
C SER A 95 7.42 -24.00 -39.14
N VAL A 96 7.44 -23.20 -40.21
CA VAL A 96 8.39 -22.09 -40.40
C VAL A 96 7.65 -20.81 -40.74
N ASP A 97 7.85 -19.75 -39.97
CA ASP A 97 7.33 -18.41 -40.26
C ASP A 97 8.46 -17.37 -40.25
N VAL A 98 8.42 -16.44 -41.21
CA VAL A 98 9.28 -15.24 -41.23
C VAL A 98 8.40 -14.00 -41.06
N VAL A 99 8.78 -13.17 -40.10
CA VAL A 99 8.12 -11.89 -39.80
C VAL A 99 9.07 -10.76 -40.21
N ASN A 100 8.64 -9.97 -41.20
CA ASN A 100 9.30 -8.74 -41.63
C ASN A 100 9.46 -7.79 -40.44
N GLY A 101 10.56 -7.03 -40.39
CA GLY A 101 10.80 -6.11 -39.30
C GLY A 101 9.82 -4.94 -39.22
N PRO A 102 9.93 -4.13 -38.14
CA PRO A 102 9.29 -2.82 -38.07
C PRO A 102 10.06 -1.80 -38.94
N THR A 103 9.45 -0.65 -39.19
CA THR A 103 10.12 0.48 -39.87
C THR A 103 11.21 1.10 -38.98
N THR A 104 12.08 1.95 -39.55
CA THR A 104 13.02 2.79 -38.76
C THR A 104 12.33 3.53 -37.60
N LEU A 105 11.09 4.00 -37.78
CA LEU A 105 10.31 4.71 -36.76
C LEU A 105 9.67 3.78 -35.72
N GLY A 106 9.62 2.47 -35.97
CA GLY A 106 9.27 1.48 -34.95
C GLY A 106 7.80 1.47 -34.51
N TYR A 107 6.88 2.12 -35.22
CA TYR A 107 5.45 2.11 -34.84
C TYR A 107 4.86 0.70 -34.83
N GLU A 108 5.42 -0.21 -35.63
CA GLU A 108 4.94 -1.57 -35.80
C GLU A 108 5.48 -2.56 -34.75
N VAL A 109 6.38 -2.17 -33.83
CA VAL A 109 7.01 -3.13 -32.88
C VAL A 109 5.97 -3.91 -32.07
N GLY A 110 4.91 -3.23 -31.62
CA GLY A 110 3.80 -3.87 -30.90
C GLY A 110 3.06 -4.90 -31.75
N GLU A 111 2.94 -4.65 -33.05
CA GLU A 111 2.30 -5.53 -34.03
C GLU A 111 3.14 -6.79 -34.26
N ARG A 112 4.46 -6.63 -34.39
CA ARG A 112 5.40 -7.76 -34.56
C ARG A 112 5.44 -8.66 -33.32
N ILE A 113 5.46 -8.08 -32.12
CA ILE A 113 5.40 -8.84 -30.86
C ILE A 113 4.06 -9.56 -30.73
N ALA A 114 2.94 -8.87 -30.96
CA ALA A 114 1.60 -9.47 -30.84
C ALA A 114 1.41 -10.63 -31.84
N GLN A 115 1.93 -10.49 -33.06
CA GLN A 115 1.92 -11.56 -34.06
C GLN A 115 2.88 -12.71 -33.70
N GLY A 116 4.12 -12.42 -33.28
CA GLY A 116 5.08 -13.45 -32.87
C GLY A 116 4.61 -14.28 -31.67
N VAL A 117 3.99 -13.64 -30.68
CA VAL A 117 3.31 -14.33 -29.57
C VAL A 117 2.17 -15.21 -30.08
N PHE A 118 1.29 -14.69 -30.94
CA PHE A 118 0.18 -15.47 -31.50
C PHE A 118 0.65 -16.68 -32.32
N LEU A 119 1.67 -16.53 -33.17
CA LEU A 119 2.22 -17.62 -33.98
C LEU A 119 2.84 -18.73 -33.09
N VAL A 120 3.54 -18.37 -32.01
CA VAL A 120 4.05 -19.37 -31.04
C VAL A 120 2.90 -20.05 -30.30
N LEU A 121 1.86 -19.32 -29.88
CA LEU A 121 0.67 -19.92 -29.24
C LEU A 121 -0.09 -20.85 -30.21
N GLN A 122 -0.18 -20.49 -31.51
CA GLN A 122 -0.74 -21.36 -32.54
C GLN A 122 0.12 -22.62 -32.72
N ALA A 123 1.45 -22.50 -32.78
CA ALA A 123 2.36 -23.65 -32.83
C ALA A 123 2.15 -24.59 -31.62
N LEU A 124 2.02 -24.06 -30.41
CA LEU A 124 1.71 -24.87 -29.22
C LEU A 124 0.31 -25.50 -29.29
N ALA A 125 -0.69 -24.80 -29.86
CA ALA A 125 -2.01 -25.36 -30.14
C ALA A 125 -1.97 -26.51 -31.15
N GLU A 126 -1.14 -26.41 -32.20
CA GLU A 126 -0.87 -27.49 -33.17
C GLU A 126 -0.08 -28.66 -32.56
N GLY A 127 0.44 -28.52 -31.34
CA GLY A 127 1.15 -29.58 -30.60
C GLY A 127 2.66 -29.58 -30.79
N LYS A 128 3.24 -28.48 -31.27
CA LYS A 128 4.71 -28.28 -31.30
C LYS A 128 5.24 -28.24 -29.86
N GLN A 129 6.46 -28.75 -29.66
CA GLN A 129 7.12 -28.89 -28.36
C GLN A 129 8.43 -28.10 -28.27
N THR A 130 9.13 -27.91 -29.39
CA THR A 130 10.33 -27.07 -29.49
C THR A 130 10.02 -25.83 -30.33
N ILE A 131 10.23 -24.66 -29.75
CA ILE A 131 10.09 -23.34 -30.37
C ILE A 131 11.50 -22.78 -30.59
N GLN A 132 11.86 -22.48 -31.83
CA GLN A 132 13.13 -21.86 -32.22
C GLN A 132 12.83 -20.41 -32.65
N ILE A 133 13.44 -19.42 -32.00
CA ILE A 133 13.29 -18.00 -32.36
C ILE A 133 14.65 -17.46 -32.79
N SER A 134 14.81 -17.12 -34.07
CA SER A 134 16.07 -16.63 -34.64
C SER A 134 15.88 -15.22 -35.17
N ALA A 135 16.68 -14.27 -34.72
CA ALA A 135 16.31 -12.86 -34.85
C ALA A 135 17.49 -11.90 -34.94
N HIS A 136 17.29 -10.77 -35.61
CA HIS A 136 18.31 -9.72 -35.80
C HIS A 136 17.76 -8.35 -35.37
N SER A 137 18.65 -7.46 -34.88
CA SER A 137 18.34 -6.04 -34.70
C SER A 137 17.11 -5.81 -33.81
N ARG A 138 16.11 -5.05 -34.28
CA ARG A 138 14.87 -4.80 -33.53
C ARG A 138 14.03 -6.06 -33.35
N GLY A 139 13.98 -6.95 -34.36
CA GLY A 139 13.36 -8.27 -34.27
C GLY A 139 13.94 -9.14 -33.15
N ALA A 140 15.22 -8.98 -32.81
CA ALA A 140 15.84 -9.66 -31.66
C ALA A 140 15.39 -9.08 -30.31
N VAL A 141 15.08 -7.79 -30.23
CA VAL A 141 14.47 -7.16 -29.03
C VAL A 141 12.98 -7.54 -28.92
N GLU A 142 12.26 -7.56 -30.05
CA GLU A 142 10.90 -8.08 -30.12
C GLU A 142 10.84 -9.53 -29.66
N SER A 143 11.81 -10.36 -30.05
CA SER A 143 11.95 -11.75 -29.61
C SER A 143 12.14 -11.89 -28.10
N ILE A 144 12.94 -11.02 -27.46
CA ILE A 144 13.08 -10.98 -25.99
C ILE A 144 11.71 -10.73 -25.34
N LEU A 145 10.94 -9.77 -25.85
CA LEU A 145 9.59 -9.52 -25.31
C LEU A 145 8.57 -10.61 -25.65
N ILE A 146 8.67 -11.28 -26.81
CA ILE A 146 7.84 -12.45 -27.14
C ILE A 146 8.02 -13.52 -26.07
N ALA A 147 9.26 -13.82 -25.65
CA ALA A 147 9.53 -14.76 -24.56
C ALA A 147 8.90 -14.29 -23.23
N HIS A 148 9.10 -13.02 -22.84
CA HIS A 148 8.51 -12.48 -21.60
C HIS A 148 6.97 -12.42 -21.61
N GLU A 149 6.33 -12.18 -22.76
CA GLU A 149 4.87 -12.25 -22.88
C GLU A 149 4.37 -13.70 -22.81
N LEU A 150 5.05 -14.67 -23.43
CA LEU A 150 4.68 -16.08 -23.32
C LEU A 150 4.77 -16.60 -21.87
N GLU A 151 5.80 -16.18 -21.12
CA GLU A 151 5.95 -16.50 -19.69
C GLU A 151 4.85 -15.84 -18.84
N ARG A 152 4.49 -14.59 -19.13
CA ARG A 152 3.37 -13.89 -18.50
C ARG A 152 2.05 -14.60 -18.79
N ILE A 153 1.76 -14.92 -20.05
CA ILE A 153 0.55 -15.61 -20.50
C ILE A 153 0.42 -16.97 -19.83
N LYS A 154 1.50 -17.76 -19.77
CA LYS A 154 1.55 -19.03 -19.03
C LYS A 154 1.15 -18.84 -17.56
N THR A 155 1.69 -17.82 -16.91
CA THR A 155 1.46 -17.53 -15.48
C THR A 155 0.03 -17.04 -15.21
N GLU A 156 -0.50 -16.12 -16.03
CA GLU A 156 -1.88 -15.65 -15.90
C GLU A 156 -2.91 -16.75 -16.18
N LEU A 157 -2.67 -17.64 -17.16
CA LEU A 157 -3.50 -18.82 -17.41
C LEU A 157 -3.51 -19.82 -16.23
N GLN A 158 -2.48 -19.81 -15.38
CA GLN A 158 -2.41 -20.66 -14.16
C GLN A 158 -3.10 -20.01 -12.95
N MET A 159 -2.93 -18.70 -12.76
CA MET A 159 -3.49 -17.97 -11.62
C MET A 159 -4.96 -17.60 -11.80
N GLU A 160 -5.37 -17.25 -13.02
CA GLU A 160 -6.69 -16.71 -13.33
C GLU A 160 -7.38 -17.48 -14.49
N PRO A 161 -7.62 -18.80 -14.37
CA PRO A 161 -8.17 -19.63 -15.44
C PRO A 161 -9.58 -19.24 -15.93
N GLY A 162 -10.22 -18.26 -15.26
CA GLY A 162 -11.46 -17.63 -15.72
C GLY A 162 -11.28 -16.55 -16.79
N LYS A 163 -10.12 -15.88 -16.88
CA LYS A 163 -9.85 -14.86 -17.92
C LYS A 163 -9.63 -15.49 -19.29
N THR A 164 -10.13 -14.86 -20.35
CA THR A 164 -9.90 -15.31 -21.74
C THR A 164 -8.47 -14.99 -22.18
N LEU A 165 -7.96 -15.72 -23.17
CA LEU A 165 -6.64 -15.46 -23.77
C LEU A 165 -6.57 -14.04 -24.34
N PHE A 166 -7.67 -13.54 -24.91
CA PHE A 166 -7.77 -12.14 -25.36
C PHE A 166 -7.62 -11.14 -24.21
N GLN A 167 -8.29 -11.35 -23.07
CA GLN A 167 -8.18 -10.49 -21.89
C GLN A 167 -6.74 -10.49 -21.33
N ILE A 168 -6.11 -11.66 -21.26
CA ILE A 168 -4.72 -11.86 -20.82
C ILE A 168 -3.74 -11.16 -21.76
N MET A 169 -3.84 -11.35 -23.08
CA MET A 169 -2.98 -10.67 -24.06
C MET A 169 -3.19 -9.14 -24.02
N SER A 170 -4.43 -8.67 -23.86
CA SER A 170 -4.79 -7.25 -23.72
C SER A 170 -4.34 -6.61 -22.40
N GLN A 171 -3.80 -7.39 -21.47
CA GLN A 171 -3.21 -6.94 -20.20
C GLN A 171 -1.67 -6.86 -20.24
N SER A 172 -1.04 -6.99 -21.42
CA SER A 172 0.42 -6.80 -21.58
C SER A 172 0.91 -5.47 -20.97
N PRO A 173 2.02 -5.49 -20.21
CA PRO A 173 2.64 -4.27 -19.70
C PRO A 173 3.32 -3.43 -20.79
N CYS A 174 3.58 -3.98 -21.98
CA CYS A 174 4.06 -3.19 -23.10
C CYS A 174 2.89 -2.45 -23.77
N THR A 175 2.85 -1.13 -23.63
CA THR A 175 1.82 -0.26 -24.25
C THR A 175 1.68 -0.49 -25.77
N TYR A 176 2.78 -0.80 -26.47
CA TYR A 176 2.77 -1.10 -27.90
C TYR A 176 2.05 -2.44 -28.18
N THR A 177 2.48 -3.52 -27.54
CA THR A 177 1.86 -4.85 -27.68
C THR A 177 0.38 -4.83 -27.28
N LYS A 178 0.04 -4.16 -26.17
CA LYS A 178 -1.35 -3.99 -25.71
C LYS A 178 -2.24 -3.29 -26.75
N LYS A 179 -1.76 -2.21 -27.36
CA LYS A 179 -2.47 -1.52 -28.45
C LYS A 179 -2.65 -2.43 -29.67
N ALA A 180 -1.61 -3.17 -30.05
CA ALA A 180 -1.65 -4.08 -31.20
C ALA A 180 -2.60 -5.27 -30.99
N VAL A 181 -2.63 -5.87 -29.79
CA VAL A 181 -3.55 -6.97 -29.47
C VAL A 181 -5.02 -6.54 -29.65
N VAL A 182 -5.39 -5.38 -29.09
CA VAL A 182 -6.76 -4.83 -29.21
C VAL A 182 -7.09 -4.37 -30.64
N LYS A 183 -6.08 -4.06 -31.46
CA LYS A 183 -6.25 -3.73 -32.90
C LYS A 183 -6.43 -4.97 -33.78
N PHE A 184 -5.77 -6.08 -33.44
CA PHE A 184 -5.67 -7.26 -34.32
C PHE A 184 -6.62 -8.40 -33.97
N PHE A 185 -6.83 -8.68 -32.69
CA PHE A 185 -7.62 -9.82 -32.25
C PHE A 185 -8.99 -9.38 -31.74
N SER A 186 -10.00 -10.23 -31.94
CA SER A 186 -11.31 -10.09 -31.29
C SER A 186 -11.38 -10.95 -30.04
N GLU A 187 -12.24 -10.60 -29.09
CA GLU A 187 -12.48 -11.45 -27.92
C GLU A 187 -13.14 -12.77 -28.32
N VAL A 188 -12.56 -13.86 -27.81
CA VAL A 188 -13.08 -15.22 -27.92
C VAL A 188 -13.36 -15.72 -26.51
N ASN A 189 -14.37 -16.58 -26.36
CA ASN A 189 -14.76 -17.18 -25.10
C ASN A 189 -14.46 -18.68 -25.13
N GLU A 190 -13.18 -19.03 -25.23
CA GLU A 190 -12.75 -20.42 -25.26
C GLU A 190 -13.03 -21.13 -23.91
N PRO A 191 -13.34 -22.44 -23.91
CA PRO A 191 -13.53 -23.21 -22.68
C PRO A 191 -12.33 -23.16 -21.72
N VAL A 192 -12.56 -23.45 -20.44
CA VAL A 192 -11.49 -23.46 -19.42
C VAL A 192 -10.50 -24.59 -19.70
N GLU A 193 -10.99 -25.70 -20.22
CA GLU A 193 -10.23 -26.88 -20.63
C GLU A 193 -9.22 -26.56 -21.74
N VAL A 194 -9.61 -25.70 -22.70
CA VAL A 194 -8.75 -25.23 -23.80
C VAL A 194 -7.60 -24.36 -23.23
N ARG A 195 -7.92 -23.47 -22.29
CA ARG A 195 -6.92 -22.64 -21.58
C ARG A 195 -5.97 -23.47 -20.71
N GLN A 196 -6.46 -24.50 -20.04
CA GLN A 196 -5.66 -25.43 -19.25
C GLN A 196 -4.70 -26.26 -20.12
N GLU A 197 -5.15 -26.77 -21.27
CA GLU A 197 -4.28 -27.51 -22.20
C GLU A 197 -3.21 -26.60 -22.81
N LEU A 198 -3.56 -25.36 -23.19
CA LEU A 198 -2.58 -24.37 -23.66
C LEU A 198 -1.53 -24.04 -22.59
N SER A 199 -1.95 -23.82 -21.33
CA SER A 199 -1.05 -23.57 -20.20
C SER A 199 -0.12 -24.76 -19.92
N LYS A 200 -0.65 -25.99 -19.97
CA LYS A 200 0.12 -27.23 -19.88
C LYS A 200 1.18 -27.32 -20.98
N ARG A 201 0.82 -27.02 -22.22
CA ARG A 201 1.77 -27.03 -23.35
C ARG A 201 2.85 -25.96 -23.22
N LEU A 202 2.48 -24.71 -22.90
CA LEU A 202 3.42 -23.63 -22.54
C LEU A 202 4.39 -24.06 -21.43
N THR A 203 3.91 -24.75 -20.40
CA THR A 203 4.73 -25.24 -19.28
C THR A 203 5.70 -26.36 -19.69
N SER A 204 5.36 -27.16 -20.70
CA SER A 204 6.18 -28.26 -21.21
C SER A 204 7.12 -27.91 -22.36
N CYS A 205 6.95 -26.75 -23.00
CA CYS A 205 7.67 -26.42 -24.22
C CYS A 205 9.11 -25.96 -23.97
N GLN A 206 9.98 -26.18 -24.95
CA GLN A 206 11.33 -25.64 -24.97
C GLN A 206 11.39 -24.45 -25.91
N ILE A 207 11.77 -23.27 -25.40
CA ILE A 207 11.96 -22.05 -26.19
C ILE A 207 13.47 -21.81 -26.30
N ASN A 208 14.01 -21.82 -27.51
CA ASN A 208 15.42 -21.60 -27.80
C ASN A 208 15.57 -20.33 -28.66
N MET A 209 16.53 -19.47 -28.31
CA MET A 209 16.69 -18.14 -28.94
C MET A 209 18.08 -17.94 -29.56
N PHE A 210 18.16 -17.48 -30.80
CA PHE A 210 19.41 -17.06 -31.45
C PHE A 210 19.33 -15.58 -31.80
N LEU A 211 20.00 -14.74 -31.01
CA LEU A 211 19.83 -13.28 -31.03
C LEU A 211 21.05 -12.60 -31.65
N ILE A 212 20.87 -11.91 -32.77
CA ILE A 212 21.94 -11.21 -33.49
C ILE A 212 21.80 -9.71 -33.27
N ASP A 213 22.70 -9.15 -32.46
CA ASP A 213 22.90 -7.71 -32.22
C ASP A 213 21.59 -6.95 -31.90
N PRO A 214 20.91 -7.28 -30.79
CA PRO A 214 19.58 -6.75 -30.45
C PRO A 214 19.63 -5.24 -30.16
N VAL A 215 18.98 -4.43 -31.00
CA VAL A 215 19.02 -2.95 -30.95
C VAL A 215 17.60 -2.37 -30.81
N PRO A 216 17.23 -1.81 -29.65
CA PRO A 216 15.90 -1.21 -29.41
C PRO A 216 15.72 0.16 -30.09
N GLY A 217 16.77 0.66 -30.75
CA GLY A 217 16.89 2.05 -31.16
C GLY A 217 17.50 2.90 -30.05
N GLY A 218 17.51 4.21 -30.23
CA GLY A 218 18.16 5.16 -29.33
C GLY A 218 17.64 6.57 -29.49
N SER A 219 18.18 7.48 -28.69
CA SER A 219 17.85 8.91 -28.62
C SER A 219 18.37 9.66 -29.85
N TYR A 220 17.98 9.24 -31.08
CA TYR A 220 18.39 9.96 -32.27
C TYR A 220 17.79 11.35 -32.20
N LEU A 221 18.69 12.32 -32.08
CA LEU A 221 18.34 13.71 -31.90
C LEU A 221 17.34 13.93 -30.73
N GLY A 222 17.52 13.17 -29.64
CA GLY A 222 16.81 13.34 -28.37
C GLY A 222 15.32 12.99 -28.38
N LEU A 223 14.79 12.47 -29.50
CA LEU A 223 13.42 11.94 -29.59
C LEU A 223 13.28 10.54 -28.95
N GLY A 224 13.98 10.31 -27.83
CA GLY A 224 14.21 9.01 -27.17
C GLY A 224 13.01 8.33 -26.51
N ARG A 225 11.78 8.68 -26.92
CA ARG A 225 10.52 7.94 -26.66
C ARG A 225 9.77 7.52 -27.93
N LYS A 226 10.20 7.98 -29.11
CA LYS A 226 9.59 7.67 -30.42
C LYS A 226 10.52 6.92 -31.39
N ILE A 227 11.83 6.95 -31.15
CA ILE A 227 12.83 6.20 -31.94
C ILE A 227 13.60 5.19 -31.05
N ALA A 228 13.85 5.54 -29.78
CA ALA A 228 14.22 4.56 -28.77
C ALA A 228 12.95 3.90 -28.22
N TRP A 229 12.82 2.60 -28.47
CA TRP A 229 11.90 1.77 -27.72
C TRP A 229 12.49 1.53 -26.31
N ARG A 230 11.66 1.52 -25.26
CA ARG A 230 12.07 1.32 -23.86
C ARG A 230 11.08 0.37 -23.16
N ASP A 231 11.58 -0.73 -22.62
CA ASP A 231 10.89 -1.71 -21.76
C ASP A 231 11.96 -2.37 -20.87
N ASP A 232 11.80 -2.36 -19.54
CA ASP A 232 12.85 -2.84 -18.63
C ASP A 232 13.17 -4.34 -18.84
N ARG A 233 12.27 -5.09 -19.48
CA ARG A 233 12.45 -6.53 -19.78
C ARG A 233 13.51 -6.80 -20.84
N PHE A 234 13.94 -5.81 -21.64
CA PHE A 234 15.09 -6.00 -22.54
C PHE A 234 16.35 -6.44 -21.77
N TYR A 235 16.51 -5.93 -20.55
CA TYR A 235 17.71 -6.13 -19.72
C TYR A 235 17.58 -7.33 -18.78
N GLN A 236 16.37 -7.88 -18.62
CA GLN A 236 16.12 -9.06 -17.79
C GLN A 236 16.60 -10.34 -18.48
N LYS A 237 16.74 -11.45 -17.75
CA LYS A 237 17.04 -12.74 -18.37
C LYS A 237 15.81 -13.22 -19.17
N PRO A 238 15.91 -13.49 -20.49
CA PRO A 238 14.78 -13.99 -21.26
C PRO A 238 14.33 -15.37 -20.73
N PRO A 239 13.02 -15.61 -20.55
CA PRO A 239 12.50 -16.91 -20.08
C PRO A 239 12.53 -17.91 -21.23
N CYS A 240 13.69 -18.55 -21.38
CA CYS A 240 14.01 -19.50 -22.44
C CYS A 240 14.81 -20.69 -21.88
N SER A 241 14.81 -21.81 -22.61
CA SER A 241 15.58 -23.02 -22.29
C SER A 241 17.06 -22.85 -22.64
N HIS A 242 17.36 -22.21 -23.77
CA HIS A 242 18.72 -21.94 -24.24
C HIS A 242 18.74 -20.66 -25.09
N ALA A 243 19.82 -19.88 -25.02
CA ALA A 243 19.99 -18.69 -25.86
C ALA A 243 21.45 -18.43 -26.24
N GLU A 244 21.68 -18.22 -27.54
CA GLU A 244 22.93 -17.64 -28.07
C GLU A 244 22.71 -16.15 -28.39
N LEU A 245 23.74 -15.33 -28.17
CA LEU A 245 23.73 -13.88 -28.39
C LEU A 245 25.00 -13.46 -29.12
N ILE A 246 24.87 -12.84 -30.29
CA ILE A 246 25.97 -12.26 -31.07
C ILE A 246 25.93 -10.74 -30.95
N ILE A 247 27.10 -10.09 -30.81
CA ILE A 247 27.22 -8.62 -30.79
C ILE A 247 28.43 -8.18 -31.64
N PHE A 248 28.27 -7.09 -32.41
CA PHE A 248 29.32 -6.60 -33.31
C PHE A 248 30.25 -5.54 -32.70
N ARG A 249 31.57 -5.71 -32.91
CA ARG A 249 32.64 -4.89 -32.33
C ARG A 249 32.78 -3.51 -32.98
N ASP A 250 32.57 -3.39 -34.29
CA ASP A 250 33.04 -2.24 -35.10
C ASP A 250 31.93 -1.26 -35.50
N GLU A 251 30.66 -1.56 -35.21
CA GLU A 251 29.57 -0.60 -35.38
C GLU A 251 29.78 0.64 -34.49
N ARG A 252 29.59 1.83 -35.07
CA ARG A 252 29.72 3.13 -34.37
C ARG A 252 28.56 4.09 -34.66
N THR A 253 27.56 3.67 -35.43
CA THR A 253 26.40 4.51 -35.73
C THR A 253 25.62 4.83 -34.45
N ARG A 254 25.22 6.10 -34.29
CA ARG A 254 24.30 6.50 -33.21
C ARG A 254 23.03 5.67 -33.21
N CYS A 255 22.53 5.35 -32.01
CA CYS A 255 21.31 4.56 -31.80
C CYS A 255 21.41 3.07 -32.18
N PHE A 256 22.61 2.59 -32.53
CA PHE A 256 22.93 1.17 -32.62
C PHE A 256 23.69 0.70 -31.37
N ILE A 257 23.24 1.14 -30.19
CA ILE A 257 23.66 0.58 -28.90
C ILE A 257 22.90 -0.75 -28.71
N PRO A 258 23.57 -1.91 -28.66
CA PRO A 258 22.91 -3.19 -28.49
C PRO A 258 22.61 -3.46 -27.02
N VAL A 259 21.70 -4.41 -26.77
CA VAL A 259 21.36 -4.88 -25.42
C VAL A 259 22.07 -6.19 -25.12
N LYS A 260 22.61 -6.30 -23.90
CA LYS A 260 23.05 -7.56 -23.29
C LYS A 260 22.08 -7.89 -22.14
N PRO A 261 21.13 -8.82 -22.34
CA PRO A 261 20.19 -9.26 -21.31
C PRO A 261 20.91 -9.98 -20.16
N GLN A 262 20.32 -9.92 -18.95
CA GLN A 262 20.94 -10.45 -17.75
C GLN A 262 21.24 -11.96 -17.86
N GLY A 263 22.45 -12.34 -17.48
CA GLY A 263 22.90 -13.74 -17.46
C GLY A 263 23.27 -14.35 -18.82
N LEU A 264 23.11 -13.62 -19.94
CA LEU A 264 23.67 -14.02 -21.23
C LEU A 264 25.12 -13.55 -21.37
N ILE A 265 25.95 -14.30 -22.10
CA ILE A 265 27.32 -13.93 -22.45
C ILE A 265 27.38 -13.73 -23.97
N PRO A 266 27.63 -12.50 -24.48
CA PRO A 266 27.64 -12.26 -25.91
C PRO A 266 28.90 -12.84 -26.57
N LEU A 267 28.70 -13.57 -27.67
CA LEU A 267 29.73 -13.92 -28.63
C LEU A 267 30.03 -12.68 -29.48
N ILE A 268 31.15 -12.01 -29.19
CA ILE A 268 31.50 -10.78 -29.89
C ILE A 268 32.26 -11.13 -31.18
N LEU A 269 31.83 -10.51 -32.27
CA LEU A 269 32.38 -10.69 -33.62
C LEU A 269 32.83 -9.34 -34.20
N PRO A 270 33.86 -9.32 -35.07
CA PRO A 270 34.21 -8.12 -35.82
C PRO A 270 33.11 -7.80 -36.84
N GLY A 271 33.06 -6.56 -37.30
CA GLY A 271 32.04 -6.08 -38.23
C GLY A 271 31.10 -5.04 -37.64
N HIS A 272 30.15 -4.60 -38.44
CA HIS A 272 29.13 -3.62 -38.08
C HIS A 272 27.74 -4.31 -38.01
N HIS A 273 26.69 -3.56 -37.67
CA HIS A 273 25.35 -4.11 -37.39
C HIS A 273 24.77 -5.01 -38.49
N GLY A 274 25.10 -4.76 -39.76
CA GLY A 274 24.60 -5.50 -40.92
C GLY A 274 25.48 -6.66 -41.39
N THR A 275 26.66 -6.87 -40.79
CA THR A 275 27.66 -7.79 -41.35
C THR A 275 27.21 -9.25 -41.32
N ALA A 276 26.56 -9.71 -40.25
CA ALA A 276 26.04 -11.08 -40.18
C ALA A 276 24.69 -11.28 -40.90
N SER A 277 23.94 -10.21 -41.22
CA SER A 277 22.70 -10.32 -42.01
C SER A 277 22.95 -10.28 -43.52
N GLY A 278 24.13 -9.82 -43.97
CA GLY A 278 24.61 -9.98 -45.34
C GLY A 278 25.17 -8.72 -46.01
N ASN A 279 25.29 -7.60 -45.29
CA ASN A 279 26.00 -6.43 -45.80
C ASN A 279 27.52 -6.62 -45.66
N VAL A 280 28.21 -6.79 -46.79
CA VAL A 280 29.68 -6.88 -46.84
C VAL A 280 30.36 -5.50 -46.97
N TYR A 281 29.59 -4.45 -47.21
CA TYR A 281 30.07 -3.08 -47.43
C TYR A 281 29.97 -2.25 -46.14
N THR A 282 30.33 -0.98 -46.21
CA THR A 282 30.06 -0.01 -45.13
C THR A 282 28.54 0.15 -44.86
N GLN A 283 28.17 0.83 -43.77
CA GLN A 283 26.80 1.29 -43.50
C GLN A 283 26.21 2.19 -44.61
N GLN A 284 27.02 2.61 -45.59
CA GLN A 284 26.61 3.43 -46.73
C GLN A 284 26.46 2.61 -48.02
N PHE A 285 26.81 1.32 -48.00
CA PHE A 285 27.04 0.47 -49.19
C PHE A 285 28.21 0.94 -50.08
N ASP A 286 29.16 1.68 -49.51
CA ASP A 286 30.44 2.03 -50.15
C ASP A 286 31.52 0.97 -49.85
N ASP A 287 32.48 0.84 -50.76
CA ASP A 287 33.54 -0.17 -50.73
C ASP A 287 34.60 0.10 -49.64
N ILE A 288 35.23 -0.97 -49.16
CA ILE A 288 36.23 -0.93 -48.09
C ILE A 288 37.61 -0.60 -48.69
N THR A 289 38.15 0.58 -48.38
CA THR A 289 39.45 1.01 -48.92
C THR A 289 40.58 0.74 -47.93
N ILE A 290 41.13 -0.48 -47.96
CA ILE A 290 42.36 -0.87 -47.25
C ILE A 290 43.48 -1.24 -48.25
N THR A 291 44.73 -1.22 -47.79
CA THR A 291 45.92 -1.52 -48.61
C THR A 291 46.37 -2.98 -48.54
N ASP A 292 45.72 -3.80 -47.71
CA ASP A 292 46.00 -5.24 -47.58
C ASP A 292 45.16 -6.04 -48.59
N SER A 293 45.66 -7.21 -49.00
CA SER A 293 44.92 -8.20 -49.81
C SER A 293 43.79 -8.91 -49.03
N HIS A 294 43.76 -8.82 -47.71
CA HIS A 294 42.75 -9.46 -46.86
C HIS A 294 41.55 -8.53 -46.61
N ASN A 295 40.61 -8.49 -47.57
CA ASN A 295 39.41 -7.64 -47.52
C ASN A 295 38.04 -8.39 -47.54
N ASP A 296 38.01 -9.70 -47.29
CA ASP A 296 36.75 -10.47 -47.26
C ASP A 296 35.98 -10.31 -45.94
N THR A 297 34.94 -9.49 -45.99
CA THR A 297 33.98 -9.25 -44.90
C THR A 297 32.77 -10.20 -44.91
N SER A 298 32.63 -11.08 -45.91
CA SER A 298 31.56 -12.09 -45.98
C SER A 298 31.75 -13.24 -44.99
N LEU A 299 32.97 -13.42 -44.47
CA LEU A 299 33.31 -14.53 -43.59
C LEU A 299 32.50 -14.52 -42.28
N VAL A 300 32.13 -13.34 -41.76
CA VAL A 300 31.25 -13.20 -40.58
C VAL A 300 29.81 -13.63 -40.90
N GLN A 301 29.29 -13.40 -42.12
CA GLN A 301 28.00 -13.95 -42.55
C GLN A 301 28.07 -15.48 -42.65
N LYS A 302 29.13 -16.01 -43.28
CA LYS A 302 29.38 -17.45 -43.44
C LYS A 302 29.47 -18.16 -42.08
N LEU A 303 30.13 -17.54 -41.09
CA LEU A 303 30.16 -18.01 -39.70
C LEU A 303 28.78 -17.96 -39.03
N ALA A 304 28.02 -16.88 -39.18
CA ALA A 304 26.69 -16.73 -38.59
C ALA A 304 25.70 -17.78 -39.12
N VAL A 305 25.70 -18.05 -40.42
CA VAL A 305 24.92 -19.14 -41.04
C VAL A 305 25.34 -20.49 -40.46
N PHE A 306 26.65 -20.77 -40.37
CA PHE A 306 27.13 -22.06 -39.85
C PHE A 306 26.82 -22.28 -38.36
N LYS A 307 26.90 -21.25 -37.51
CA LYS A 307 26.47 -21.34 -36.10
C LYS A 307 24.95 -21.46 -35.96
N LEU A 308 24.15 -20.78 -36.78
CA LEU A 308 22.69 -20.91 -36.73
C LEU A 308 22.23 -22.31 -37.18
N LEU A 309 22.88 -22.91 -38.19
CA LEU A 309 22.72 -24.33 -38.54
C LEU A 309 23.11 -25.25 -37.35
N HIS A 310 24.19 -24.95 -36.64
CA HIS A 310 24.63 -25.69 -35.46
C HIS A 310 23.59 -25.63 -34.32
N PHE A 311 23.16 -24.42 -33.93
CA PHE A 311 22.17 -24.15 -32.89
C PHE A 311 20.84 -24.88 -33.13
N ILE A 312 20.31 -24.77 -34.35
CA ILE A 312 19.10 -25.49 -34.78
C ILE A 312 19.31 -27.00 -34.69
N ASN A 313 20.44 -27.52 -35.16
CA ASN A 313 20.68 -28.97 -35.15
C ASN A 313 20.95 -29.52 -33.75
N LYS A 314 21.61 -28.78 -32.85
CA LYS A 314 21.86 -29.16 -31.44
C LYS A 314 20.56 -29.48 -30.69
N SER A 315 19.50 -28.71 -30.97
CA SER A 315 18.22 -28.77 -30.25
C SER A 315 17.10 -29.51 -31.00
N THR A 316 17.20 -29.70 -32.32
CA THR A 316 16.19 -30.42 -33.13
C THR A 316 16.72 -31.66 -33.84
N ASN A 317 18.04 -31.81 -33.99
CA ASN A 317 18.69 -32.81 -34.84
C ASN A 317 18.17 -32.82 -36.30
N LEU A 318 17.54 -31.74 -36.78
CA LEU A 318 16.85 -31.67 -38.08
C LEU A 318 17.78 -31.92 -39.27
N LEU A 319 18.93 -31.22 -39.29
CA LEU A 319 19.82 -31.17 -40.45
C LEU A 319 20.57 -32.49 -40.66
N ASN A 320 20.67 -33.32 -39.63
CA ASN A 320 21.23 -34.66 -39.70
C ASN A 320 20.25 -35.74 -40.27
N ARG A 321 18.95 -35.44 -40.47
CA ARG A 321 17.93 -36.46 -40.80
C ARG A 321 17.93 -36.93 -42.26
N ILE A 322 18.26 -36.06 -43.22
CA ILE A 322 18.22 -36.37 -44.66
C ILE A 322 19.39 -35.68 -45.38
N PRO A 323 20.28 -36.38 -46.10
CA PRO A 323 21.43 -35.80 -46.81
C PRO A 323 21.06 -35.17 -48.17
N LYS A 324 19.91 -34.47 -48.25
CA LYS A 324 19.55 -33.65 -49.40
C LYS A 324 20.60 -32.54 -49.59
N THR A 325 20.96 -32.21 -50.82
CA THR A 325 21.81 -31.05 -51.13
C THR A 325 20.94 -29.80 -51.18
N VAL A 326 21.32 -28.75 -50.44
CA VAL A 326 20.67 -27.43 -50.51
C VAL A 326 21.03 -26.78 -51.84
N ALA A 327 20.05 -26.23 -52.53
CA ALA A 327 20.23 -25.49 -53.78
C ALA A 327 19.11 -24.46 -53.92
N LEU A 328 19.21 -23.38 -53.12
CA LEU A 328 18.18 -22.33 -53.00
C LEU A 328 18.47 -21.11 -53.90
N GLU A 329 19.44 -21.23 -54.81
CA GLU A 329 19.95 -20.14 -55.66
C GLU A 329 20.71 -19.04 -54.87
N HIS A 330 21.32 -19.43 -53.74
CA HIS A 330 22.17 -18.61 -52.88
C HIS A 330 23.60 -19.17 -52.86
N SER A 331 24.31 -19.11 -53.99
CA SER A 331 25.57 -19.85 -54.25
C SER A 331 26.53 -19.98 -53.06
N GLU A 332 26.93 -18.87 -52.43
CA GLU A 332 27.85 -18.88 -51.29
C GLU A 332 27.24 -19.52 -50.02
N LEU A 333 25.95 -19.28 -49.73
CA LEU A 333 25.30 -19.77 -48.51
C LEU A 333 24.85 -21.23 -48.65
N ASP A 334 24.45 -21.63 -49.87
CA ASP A 334 24.22 -23.02 -50.28
C ASP A 334 25.48 -23.85 -50.04
N ILE A 335 26.68 -23.34 -50.39
CA ILE A 335 27.97 -24.01 -50.13
C ILE A 335 28.17 -24.22 -48.61
N ILE A 336 28.05 -23.17 -47.79
CA ILE A 336 28.21 -23.27 -46.32
C ILE A 336 27.23 -24.28 -45.71
N SER A 337 25.99 -24.31 -46.19
CA SER A 337 24.93 -25.17 -45.66
C SER A 337 25.12 -26.64 -46.05
N ASN A 338 25.61 -26.88 -47.26
CA ASN A 338 26.01 -28.22 -47.69
C ASN A 338 27.27 -28.71 -46.98
N GLU A 339 28.25 -27.84 -46.72
CA GLU A 339 29.42 -28.17 -45.92
C GLU A 339 29.07 -28.50 -44.46
N PHE A 340 28.08 -27.84 -43.85
CA PHE A 340 27.54 -28.24 -42.54
C PHE A 340 26.94 -29.66 -42.58
N GLY A 341 26.11 -29.94 -43.59
CA GLY A 341 25.44 -31.24 -43.76
C GLY A 341 26.39 -32.41 -44.05
N ARG A 342 27.53 -32.15 -44.70
CA ARG A 342 28.58 -33.16 -44.99
C ARG A 342 29.45 -33.50 -43.78
N LYS A 343 29.66 -32.55 -42.86
CA LYS A 343 30.62 -32.66 -41.75
C LYS A 343 30.00 -33.29 -40.51
N ASN A 344 30.77 -34.11 -39.81
CA ASN A 344 30.48 -34.54 -38.44
C ASN A 344 30.77 -33.43 -37.42
N GLU A 345 30.51 -33.67 -36.13
CA GLU A 345 30.64 -32.66 -35.06
C GLU A 345 32.07 -32.09 -34.90
N GLN A 346 33.10 -32.94 -34.98
CA GLN A 346 34.51 -32.54 -34.92
C GLN A 346 34.93 -31.77 -36.19
N GLU A 347 34.45 -32.20 -37.35
CA GLU A 347 34.69 -31.48 -38.62
C GLU A 347 33.97 -30.12 -38.66
N ARG A 348 32.78 -30.01 -38.05
CA ARG A 348 32.06 -28.75 -37.85
C ARG A 348 32.86 -27.81 -36.93
N ALA A 349 33.42 -28.32 -35.83
CA ALA A 349 34.30 -27.54 -34.94
C ALA A 349 35.54 -27.01 -35.69
N GLN A 350 36.23 -27.87 -36.46
CA GLN A 350 37.39 -27.44 -37.27
C GLN A 350 37.00 -26.41 -38.34
N PHE A 351 35.83 -26.53 -38.97
CA PHE A 351 35.37 -25.55 -39.96
C PHE A 351 35.10 -24.17 -39.35
N ILE A 352 34.49 -24.12 -38.16
CA ILE A 352 34.32 -22.86 -37.40
C ILE A 352 35.68 -22.26 -37.03
N LEU A 353 36.66 -23.10 -36.66
CA LEU A 353 38.03 -22.66 -36.38
C LEU A 353 38.74 -22.04 -37.59
N GLU A 354 38.63 -22.66 -38.78
CA GLU A 354 39.23 -22.08 -39.99
C GLU A 354 38.53 -20.77 -40.40
N LEU A 355 37.19 -20.68 -40.31
CA LEU A 355 36.48 -19.42 -40.52
C LEU A 355 37.00 -18.33 -39.56
N TYR A 356 37.20 -18.65 -38.29
CA TYR A 356 37.75 -17.72 -37.30
C TYR A 356 39.20 -17.28 -37.60
N LYS A 357 40.04 -18.17 -38.14
CA LYS A 357 41.40 -17.85 -38.59
C LYS A 357 41.37 -16.90 -39.80
N GLU A 358 40.52 -17.14 -40.79
CA GLU A 358 40.37 -16.24 -41.94
C GLU A 358 39.77 -14.88 -41.54
N ILE A 359 38.74 -14.85 -40.67
CA ILE A 359 38.21 -13.61 -40.09
C ILE A 359 39.34 -12.81 -39.40
N ARG A 360 40.26 -13.48 -38.70
CA ARG A 360 41.38 -12.81 -38.02
C ARG A 360 42.39 -12.17 -38.97
N LYS A 361 42.62 -12.73 -40.17
CA LYS A 361 43.46 -12.11 -41.21
C LYS A 361 42.78 -10.86 -41.78
N ASN A 362 41.48 -10.94 -42.03
CA ASN A 362 40.67 -9.86 -42.59
C ASN A 362 40.25 -8.79 -41.55
N ASP A 363 40.74 -8.86 -40.30
CA ASP A 363 40.31 -8.01 -39.18
C ASP A 363 40.41 -6.50 -39.46
N GLN A 364 41.40 -6.05 -40.25
CA GLN A 364 41.52 -4.65 -40.67
C GLN A 364 40.34 -4.16 -41.53
N ALA A 365 39.78 -5.04 -42.37
CA ALA A 365 38.62 -4.72 -43.20
C ALA A 365 37.36 -4.48 -42.36
N TYR A 366 37.19 -5.25 -41.28
CA TYR A 366 36.11 -5.04 -40.32
C TYR A 366 36.32 -3.80 -39.44
N GLN A 367 37.56 -3.54 -38.99
CA GLN A 367 37.90 -2.33 -38.22
C GLN A 367 37.60 -1.03 -39.00
N TYR A 368 37.70 -1.06 -40.34
CA TYR A 368 37.33 0.07 -41.21
C TYR A 368 35.90 0.57 -40.96
N PHE A 369 34.95 -0.29 -40.61
CA PHE A 369 33.56 0.11 -40.37
C PHE A 369 33.37 1.02 -39.14
N SER A 370 34.35 1.11 -38.24
CA SER A 370 34.35 2.07 -37.13
C SER A 370 34.61 3.52 -37.59
N ALA A 371 35.12 3.69 -38.81
CA ALA A 371 35.27 4.99 -39.47
C ALA A 371 33.93 5.49 -40.08
N THR A 372 32.97 4.60 -40.33
CA THR A 372 31.71 4.87 -41.06
C THR A 372 30.47 4.73 -40.16
N SER A 373 29.30 5.16 -40.65
CA SER A 373 28.03 5.16 -39.89
C SER A 373 26.85 5.54 -40.77
N TYR A 374 25.66 4.97 -40.58
CA TYR A 374 24.46 5.33 -41.37
C TYR A 374 24.28 6.86 -41.49
N ALA A 375 24.14 7.33 -42.74
CA ALA A 375 24.56 8.69 -43.14
C ALA A 375 23.88 9.84 -42.39
N VAL A 376 22.62 9.66 -41.97
CA VAL A 376 21.85 10.64 -41.19
C VAL A 376 22.19 10.60 -39.70
N LEU A 377 22.53 9.42 -39.18
CA LEU A 377 22.68 9.16 -37.75
C LEU A 377 24.05 9.55 -37.20
N GLY A 378 25.11 9.45 -38.01
CA GLY A 378 26.48 9.79 -37.61
C GLY A 378 27.04 8.83 -36.55
N ARG A 379 28.18 9.20 -35.93
CA ARG A 379 28.92 8.33 -35.00
C ARG A 379 28.80 8.67 -33.52
N GLU A 380 28.96 7.64 -32.69
CA GLU A 380 29.25 7.66 -31.26
C GLU A 380 30.26 6.56 -30.89
N ALA A 381 31.06 6.79 -29.85
CA ALA A 381 32.04 5.85 -29.32
C ALA A 381 32.35 6.16 -27.86
N SER A 382 32.87 5.18 -27.12
CA SER A 382 33.42 5.37 -25.79
C SER A 382 34.74 6.15 -25.81
N LYS A 383 35.25 6.53 -24.62
CA LYS A 383 36.58 7.16 -24.47
C LYS A 383 37.72 6.28 -25.00
N THR A 384 37.54 4.96 -25.05
CA THR A 384 38.47 3.98 -25.62
C THR A 384 38.22 3.72 -27.12
N HIS A 385 37.33 4.49 -27.76
CA HIS A 385 36.88 4.33 -29.16
C HIS A 385 36.12 3.02 -29.45
N ALA A 386 35.68 2.29 -28.42
CA ALA A 386 34.82 1.12 -28.57
C ALA A 386 33.35 1.50 -28.74
N ARG A 387 32.53 0.52 -29.14
CA ARG A 387 31.07 0.63 -29.19
C ARG A 387 30.50 0.78 -27.77
N TYR A 388 29.37 1.47 -27.63
CA TYR A 388 28.59 1.43 -26.39
C TYR A 388 27.69 0.19 -26.33
N ILE A 389 27.30 -0.24 -25.13
CA ILE A 389 26.40 -1.39 -24.91
C ILE A 389 25.54 -1.20 -23.65
N HIS A 390 24.25 -1.51 -23.73
CA HIS A 390 23.38 -1.62 -22.55
C HIS A 390 23.64 -2.96 -21.87
N ALA A 391 24.45 -2.97 -20.81
CA ALA A 391 24.82 -4.19 -20.09
C ALA A 391 23.99 -4.33 -18.80
N ASP A 392 23.11 -5.33 -18.75
CA ASP A 392 22.32 -5.70 -17.57
C ASP A 392 21.38 -4.59 -17.02
N GLY A 393 21.19 -3.50 -17.79
CA GLY A 393 20.32 -2.36 -17.48
C GLY A 393 20.38 -1.26 -18.55
N HIS A 394 19.53 -0.24 -18.41
CA HIS A 394 19.40 0.87 -19.37
C HIS A 394 20.65 1.78 -19.47
N ASN A 395 21.42 1.95 -18.40
CA ASN A 395 22.69 2.69 -18.45
C ASN A 395 23.71 1.96 -19.35
N TYR A 396 24.23 2.61 -20.39
CA TYR A 396 25.18 2.00 -21.34
C TYR A 396 26.66 2.22 -20.96
N THR A 397 27.49 1.22 -21.23
CA THR A 397 28.93 1.18 -20.92
C THR A 397 29.78 0.94 -22.17
N SER A 398 31.11 0.99 -22.08
CA SER A 398 32.03 0.62 -23.18
C SER A 398 32.00 -0.89 -23.41
N LEU A 399 31.97 -1.36 -24.65
CA LEU A 399 31.99 -2.80 -24.98
C LEU A 399 33.24 -3.52 -24.42
N ASP A 400 34.36 -2.79 -24.29
CA ASP A 400 35.60 -3.27 -23.64
C ASP A 400 35.40 -3.69 -22.17
N THR A 401 34.33 -3.21 -21.52
CA THR A 401 34.01 -3.69 -20.17
C THR A 401 33.52 -5.13 -20.20
N LEU A 402 32.92 -5.63 -21.29
CA LEU A 402 32.53 -7.03 -21.40
C LEU A 402 33.71 -7.95 -21.77
N SER A 403 34.71 -7.47 -22.52
CA SER A 403 35.97 -8.21 -22.75
C SER A 403 37.13 -7.26 -23.00
N SER A 404 38.26 -7.48 -22.32
CA SER A 404 39.43 -6.60 -22.36
C SER A 404 40.42 -6.93 -23.50
N SER A 405 40.09 -7.89 -24.35
CA SER A 405 41.04 -8.62 -25.19
C SER A 405 40.81 -8.52 -26.71
N PHE A 406 40.00 -7.57 -27.17
CA PHE A 406 39.84 -7.26 -28.60
C PHE A 406 41.19 -6.84 -29.23
N GLY A 407 41.70 -7.65 -30.16
CA GLY A 407 42.93 -7.38 -30.91
C GLY A 407 44.06 -8.40 -30.75
N ARG A 408 43.92 -9.40 -29.87
CA ARG A 408 44.90 -10.50 -29.68
C ARG A 408 44.94 -11.46 -30.89
N LYS A 409 45.64 -12.59 -30.80
CA LYS A 409 45.65 -13.61 -31.88
C LYS A 409 44.27 -14.24 -32.13
N PHE A 410 43.36 -14.16 -31.16
CA PHE A 410 42.00 -14.70 -31.26
C PHE A 410 40.96 -13.59 -31.41
N ILE A 411 39.81 -13.95 -31.98
CA ILE A 411 38.66 -13.05 -32.15
C ILE A 411 37.83 -12.97 -30.86
N ASN A 412 37.58 -14.12 -30.22
CA ASN A 412 36.75 -14.26 -29.02
C ASN A 412 37.07 -15.58 -28.28
N LYS A 413 36.31 -15.87 -27.21
CA LYS A 413 36.44 -17.08 -26.39
C LYS A 413 36.26 -18.38 -27.19
N GLU A 414 35.32 -18.42 -28.13
CA GLU A 414 35.04 -19.62 -28.95
C GLU A 414 36.24 -19.97 -29.84
N HIS A 415 36.81 -18.98 -30.54
CA HIS A 415 38.03 -19.16 -31.33
C HIS A 415 39.19 -19.71 -30.46
N ALA A 416 39.39 -19.20 -29.25
CA ALA A 416 40.43 -19.69 -28.34
C ALA A 416 40.16 -21.14 -27.85
N ILE A 417 38.91 -21.49 -27.54
CA ILE A 417 38.51 -22.87 -27.19
C ILE A 417 38.73 -23.82 -28.36
N LEU A 418 38.27 -23.46 -29.56
CA LEU A 418 38.42 -24.29 -30.76
C LEU A 418 39.89 -24.53 -31.12
N TYR A 419 40.76 -23.52 -30.95
CA TYR A 419 42.20 -23.70 -31.10
C TYR A 419 42.76 -24.73 -30.10
N LEU A 420 42.36 -24.67 -28.82
CA LEU A 420 42.79 -25.62 -27.79
C LEU A 420 42.18 -27.02 -27.98
N LEU A 421 40.97 -27.13 -28.53
CA LEU A 421 40.36 -28.39 -28.96
C LEU A 421 41.20 -29.08 -30.05
N GLN A 422 41.74 -28.32 -31.01
CA GLN A 422 42.66 -28.85 -32.02
C GLN A 422 43.96 -29.43 -31.41
N LEU A 423 44.33 -29.05 -30.18
CA LEU A 423 45.49 -29.60 -29.45
C LEU A 423 45.19 -30.92 -28.71
N GLY A 424 43.93 -31.39 -28.72
CA GLY A 424 43.59 -32.80 -28.52
C GLY A 424 43.29 -33.27 -27.08
N ASN A 425 42.92 -32.40 -26.13
CA ASN A 425 42.51 -32.83 -24.78
C ASN A 425 41.52 -31.88 -24.05
N PHE A 426 40.73 -31.11 -24.81
CA PHE A 426 39.64 -30.24 -24.30
C PHE A 426 38.28 -30.83 -24.74
N GLU A 427 37.17 -30.49 -24.09
CA GLU A 427 35.83 -30.94 -24.50
C GLU A 427 34.98 -29.80 -25.09
N GLN A 428 34.13 -30.13 -26.08
CA GLN A 428 33.41 -29.15 -26.89
C GLN A 428 32.19 -28.50 -26.17
N SER A 429 31.81 -29.00 -24.99
CA SER A 429 30.66 -28.52 -24.18
C SER A 429 30.84 -27.13 -23.54
N ALA A 430 31.96 -26.45 -23.81
CA ALA A 430 32.50 -25.29 -23.12
C ALA A 430 31.68 -23.99 -23.14
N GLU A 431 30.51 -23.97 -23.80
CA GLU A 431 29.52 -22.89 -23.73
C GLU A 431 28.57 -23.06 -22.53
N GLU A 432 28.31 -24.30 -22.08
CA GLU A 432 27.42 -24.62 -20.95
C GLU A 432 28.18 -25.11 -19.70
N SER A 433 29.44 -25.54 -19.85
CA SER A 433 30.29 -25.99 -18.74
C SER A 433 30.43 -24.94 -17.63
N GLN A 434 30.49 -25.39 -16.37
CA GLN A 434 30.78 -24.50 -15.25
C GLN A 434 32.26 -24.05 -15.29
N PRO A 435 32.63 -22.93 -14.63
CA PRO A 435 33.99 -22.43 -14.68
C PRO A 435 35.00 -23.42 -14.08
N ASP A 436 34.58 -24.13 -13.03
CA ASP A 436 35.32 -25.25 -12.40
C ASP A 436 35.59 -26.40 -13.39
N ASP A 437 34.71 -26.64 -14.36
CA ASP A 437 34.90 -27.66 -15.40
C ASP A 437 35.94 -27.19 -16.42
N LEU A 438 35.82 -25.93 -16.88
CA LEU A 438 36.77 -25.32 -17.80
C LEU A 438 38.18 -25.26 -17.20
N ILE A 439 38.31 -24.98 -15.90
CA ILE A 439 39.60 -25.02 -15.21
C ILE A 439 40.15 -26.44 -15.12
N ARG A 440 39.33 -27.44 -14.80
CA ARG A 440 39.79 -28.84 -14.76
C ARG A 440 40.24 -29.33 -16.13
N GLN A 441 39.60 -28.89 -17.21
CA GLN A 441 40.07 -29.16 -18.58
C GLN A 441 41.37 -28.39 -18.91
N LEU A 442 41.50 -27.12 -18.51
CA LEU A 442 42.74 -26.34 -18.66
C LEU A 442 43.93 -26.97 -17.92
N ASP A 443 43.75 -27.39 -16.67
CA ASP A 443 44.79 -28.02 -15.85
C ASP A 443 45.18 -29.39 -16.41
N SER A 444 44.20 -30.20 -16.82
CA SER A 444 44.43 -31.47 -17.51
C SER A 444 45.23 -31.28 -18.80
N LEU A 445 44.88 -30.29 -19.63
CA LEU A 445 45.58 -29.96 -20.87
C LEU A 445 47.01 -29.48 -20.61
N LEU A 446 47.23 -28.57 -19.65
CA LEU A 446 48.55 -28.10 -19.24
C LEU A 446 49.41 -29.25 -18.70
N ASN A 447 48.89 -30.07 -17.79
CA ASN A 447 49.57 -31.25 -17.27
C ASN A 447 49.90 -32.24 -18.39
N THR A 448 49.04 -32.39 -19.41
CA THR A 448 49.30 -33.25 -20.58
C THR A 448 50.48 -32.72 -21.41
N ILE A 449 50.41 -31.45 -21.86
CA ILE A 449 51.43 -30.82 -22.70
C ILE A 449 52.80 -30.81 -21.99
N LEU A 450 52.83 -30.44 -20.70
CA LEU A 450 54.07 -30.42 -19.92
C LEU A 450 54.63 -31.82 -19.64
N THR A 451 53.77 -32.84 -19.46
CA THR A 451 54.21 -34.25 -19.37
C THR A 451 54.83 -34.72 -20.67
N ALA A 452 54.17 -34.47 -21.81
CA ALA A 452 54.67 -34.85 -23.12
C ALA A 452 56.01 -34.17 -23.44
N TYR A 453 56.14 -32.87 -23.13
CA TYR A 453 57.40 -32.12 -23.28
C TYR A 453 58.53 -32.71 -22.42
N ASP A 454 58.29 -32.97 -21.14
CA ASP A 454 59.32 -33.48 -20.22
C ASP A 454 59.79 -34.90 -20.58
N GLN A 455 58.87 -35.75 -21.07
CA GLN A 455 59.19 -37.06 -21.63
C GLN A 455 60.03 -36.94 -22.91
N ALA A 456 59.65 -36.05 -23.82
CA ALA A 456 60.30 -35.86 -25.12
C ALA A 456 61.71 -35.25 -25.02
N VAL A 457 61.98 -34.44 -24.00
CA VAL A 457 63.33 -33.96 -23.66
C VAL A 457 64.17 -35.07 -23.00
N SER A 458 63.54 -36.10 -22.41
CA SER A 458 64.21 -37.17 -21.68
C SER A 458 64.52 -38.42 -22.51
N ALA A 459 63.70 -38.78 -23.51
CA ALA A 459 63.95 -39.91 -24.40
C ALA A 459 63.19 -39.80 -25.75
N PRO A 460 63.73 -40.34 -26.86
CA PRO A 460 62.97 -40.60 -28.08
C PRO A 460 62.06 -41.83 -27.88
N VAL A 461 60.75 -41.68 -28.12
CA VAL A 461 59.75 -42.73 -27.86
C VAL A 461 58.78 -42.88 -29.05
N ASP A 462 58.84 -44.03 -29.72
CA ASP A 462 57.85 -44.43 -30.72
C ASP A 462 56.49 -44.74 -30.06
N GLY A 463 55.41 -44.44 -30.77
CA GLY A 463 54.02 -44.66 -30.32
C GLY A 463 53.38 -43.44 -29.65
N LEU A 464 54.14 -42.62 -28.90
CA LEU A 464 53.70 -41.33 -28.35
C LEU A 464 53.97 -40.14 -29.29
N ALA A 465 54.61 -40.43 -30.43
CA ALA A 465 55.32 -39.46 -31.28
C ALA A 465 54.47 -38.26 -31.77
N SER A 466 53.19 -38.42 -32.13
CA SER A 466 52.39 -37.30 -32.64
C SER A 466 52.12 -36.22 -31.59
N LEU A 467 51.63 -36.62 -30.41
CA LEU A 467 51.40 -35.69 -29.30
C LEU A 467 52.71 -35.13 -28.73
N VAL A 468 53.78 -35.93 -28.74
CA VAL A 468 55.14 -35.52 -28.35
C VAL A 468 55.73 -34.48 -29.29
N LEU A 469 55.74 -34.72 -30.62
CA LEU A 469 56.24 -33.75 -31.59
C LEU A 469 55.39 -32.48 -31.57
N ASN A 470 54.07 -32.60 -31.48
CA ASN A 470 53.19 -31.43 -31.38
C ASN A 470 53.48 -30.61 -30.11
N SER A 471 53.60 -31.27 -28.94
CA SER A 471 53.90 -30.57 -27.67
C SER A 471 55.30 -29.93 -27.67
N GLN A 472 56.29 -30.56 -28.31
CA GLN A 472 57.60 -29.96 -28.53
C GLN A 472 57.53 -28.76 -29.49
N ALA A 473 56.84 -28.88 -30.64
CA ALA A 473 56.68 -27.79 -31.60
C ALA A 473 55.97 -26.58 -30.97
N LEU A 474 54.84 -26.81 -30.31
CA LEU A 474 54.02 -25.80 -29.62
C LEU A 474 54.79 -25.04 -28.53
N LEU A 475 55.81 -25.64 -27.89
CA LEU A 475 56.58 -24.98 -26.83
C LEU A 475 57.96 -24.49 -27.28
N HIS A 476 58.60 -25.12 -28.27
CA HIS A 476 59.86 -24.63 -28.83
C HIS A 476 59.67 -23.49 -29.84
N ASN A 477 58.57 -23.45 -30.59
CA ASN A 477 58.27 -22.28 -31.41
C ASN A 477 57.81 -21.12 -30.52
N ASP A 478 58.57 -20.03 -30.57
CA ASP A 478 58.30 -18.79 -29.83
C ASP A 478 56.98 -18.10 -30.25
N GLU A 479 56.44 -18.44 -31.42
CA GLU A 479 55.14 -17.94 -31.87
C GLU A 479 53.97 -18.81 -31.36
N ASP A 480 54.02 -20.13 -31.59
CA ASP A 480 52.96 -21.07 -31.18
C ASP A 480 52.82 -21.14 -29.66
N ARG A 481 53.93 -21.02 -28.92
CA ARG A 481 53.92 -20.99 -27.45
C ARG A 481 53.11 -19.80 -26.95
N LYS A 482 53.31 -18.62 -27.56
CA LYS A 482 52.57 -17.40 -27.22
C LYS A 482 51.11 -17.51 -27.65
N THR A 483 50.81 -18.07 -28.82
CA THR A 483 49.44 -18.38 -29.25
C THR A 483 48.72 -19.28 -28.25
N THR A 484 49.38 -20.33 -27.78
CA THR A 484 48.81 -21.28 -26.80
C THR A 484 48.61 -20.62 -25.44
N PHE A 485 49.59 -19.86 -24.93
CA PHE A 485 49.46 -19.16 -23.66
C PHE A 485 48.43 -18.02 -23.70
N GLU A 486 48.27 -17.32 -24.84
CA GLU A 486 47.16 -16.39 -25.08
C GLU A 486 45.80 -17.09 -25.03
N ALA A 487 45.65 -18.26 -25.65
CA ALA A 487 44.40 -19.02 -25.66
C ALA A 487 43.97 -19.48 -24.25
N LEU A 488 44.89 -20.11 -23.52
CA LEU A 488 44.67 -20.50 -22.11
C LEU A 488 44.28 -19.27 -21.27
N SER A 489 44.91 -18.14 -21.53
CA SER A 489 44.67 -16.90 -20.79
C SER A 489 43.34 -16.21 -21.11
N LEU A 490 42.71 -16.44 -22.28
CA LEU A 490 41.37 -15.95 -22.59
C LEU A 490 40.27 -16.72 -21.85
N ILE A 491 40.48 -18.02 -21.65
CA ILE A 491 39.60 -18.84 -20.81
C ILE A 491 39.77 -18.40 -19.34
N LEU A 492 41.00 -18.14 -18.88
CA LEU A 492 41.26 -17.58 -17.54
C LEU A 492 40.77 -16.12 -17.36
N GLU A 493 40.72 -15.29 -18.41
CA GLU A 493 39.99 -14.01 -18.37
C GLU A 493 38.49 -14.27 -18.14
N THR A 494 37.88 -15.22 -18.86
CA THR A 494 36.45 -15.56 -18.69
C THR A 494 36.14 -16.04 -17.26
N ILE A 495 37.00 -16.89 -16.71
CA ILE A 495 36.97 -17.36 -15.32
C ILE A 495 37.12 -16.20 -14.34
N GLY A 496 38.11 -15.33 -14.55
CA GLY A 496 38.36 -14.15 -13.72
C GLY A 496 37.18 -13.18 -13.73
N GLN A 497 36.61 -12.89 -14.90
CA GLN A 497 35.39 -12.10 -15.02
C GLN A 497 34.23 -12.73 -14.22
N ARG A 498 33.99 -14.04 -14.33
CA ARG A 498 32.93 -14.72 -13.59
C ARG A 498 33.18 -14.76 -12.07
N PHE A 499 34.43 -14.89 -11.62
CA PHE A 499 34.81 -14.77 -10.21
C PHE A 499 34.55 -13.36 -9.65
N LEU A 500 34.82 -12.33 -10.45
CA LEU A 500 34.70 -10.92 -10.06
C LEU A 500 33.26 -10.37 -10.13
N ARG A 501 32.50 -10.77 -11.15
CA ARG A 501 31.22 -10.13 -11.56
C ARG A 501 29.96 -10.92 -11.22
N ASN A 502 30.05 -12.23 -11.01
CA ASN A 502 28.88 -13.02 -10.63
C ASN A 502 28.77 -13.07 -9.10
N HIS A 503 27.53 -13.09 -8.61
CA HIS A 503 27.19 -13.33 -7.20
C HIS A 503 27.39 -14.82 -6.83
N LEU A 504 28.57 -15.37 -7.11
CA LEU A 504 28.98 -16.72 -6.70
C LEU A 504 28.97 -16.80 -5.17
N SER A 505 28.41 -17.88 -4.64
CA SER A 505 28.43 -18.16 -3.20
C SER A 505 29.86 -18.30 -2.67
N VAL A 506 30.03 -18.20 -1.34
CA VAL A 506 31.35 -18.37 -0.69
C VAL A 506 31.96 -19.74 -1.02
N ALA A 507 31.14 -20.78 -1.16
CA ALA A 507 31.57 -22.12 -1.58
C ALA A 507 32.06 -22.14 -3.03
N GLU A 508 31.30 -21.58 -3.97
CA GLU A 508 31.71 -21.48 -5.38
C GLU A 508 32.98 -20.63 -5.54
N LYS A 509 33.08 -19.47 -4.87
CA LYS A 509 34.30 -18.64 -4.91
C LYS A 509 35.52 -19.40 -4.37
N SER A 510 35.34 -20.22 -3.33
CA SER A 510 36.42 -21.05 -2.77
C SER A 510 36.83 -22.20 -3.67
N ASN A 511 35.86 -22.89 -4.31
CA ASN A 511 36.14 -23.97 -5.26
C ASN A 511 36.82 -23.43 -6.52
N LEU A 512 36.33 -22.30 -7.03
CA LEU A 512 36.85 -21.63 -8.22
C LEU A 512 38.30 -21.18 -8.00
N LEU A 513 38.58 -20.55 -6.85
CA LEU A 513 39.94 -20.18 -6.46
C LEU A 513 40.85 -21.41 -6.33
N SER A 514 40.44 -22.44 -5.59
CA SER A 514 41.22 -23.67 -5.43
C SER A 514 41.51 -24.39 -6.74
N SER A 515 40.65 -24.19 -7.75
CA SER A 515 40.84 -24.74 -9.09
C SER A 515 41.88 -23.90 -9.88
N ILE A 516 41.83 -22.57 -9.80
CA ILE A 516 42.83 -21.68 -10.41
C ILE A 516 44.22 -21.91 -9.79
N ASP A 517 44.29 -22.07 -8.46
CA ASP A 517 45.53 -22.39 -7.76
C ASP A 517 46.10 -23.76 -8.18
N GLY A 518 45.23 -24.70 -8.59
CA GLY A 518 45.61 -25.97 -9.21
C GLY A 518 46.48 -25.79 -10.46
N ILE A 519 46.09 -24.91 -11.39
CA ILE A 519 46.88 -24.58 -12.59
C ILE A 519 48.29 -24.08 -12.21
N PHE A 520 48.38 -23.18 -11.23
CA PHE A 520 49.69 -22.68 -10.76
C PHE A 520 50.51 -23.75 -10.02
N GLY A 521 49.86 -24.70 -9.35
CA GLY A 521 50.48 -25.87 -8.74
C GLY A 521 51.05 -26.85 -9.78
N THR A 522 50.29 -27.14 -10.84
CA THR A 522 50.75 -27.91 -12.01
C THR A 522 51.97 -27.23 -12.64
N LEU A 523 51.93 -25.92 -12.86
CA LEU A 523 53.08 -25.16 -13.37
C LEU A 523 54.31 -25.26 -12.44
N GLN A 524 54.16 -25.19 -11.11
CA GLN A 524 55.31 -25.42 -10.20
C GLN A 524 55.87 -26.85 -10.33
N ARG A 525 55.01 -27.87 -10.49
CA ARG A 525 55.40 -29.29 -10.47
C ARG A 525 56.41 -29.66 -11.58
N PHE A 526 56.42 -28.92 -12.69
CA PHE A 526 57.34 -29.14 -13.81
C PHE A 526 58.62 -28.30 -13.78
N LYS A 527 58.77 -27.35 -12.82
CA LYS A 527 60.01 -26.59 -12.67
C LYS A 527 61.14 -27.52 -12.20
N LYS A 528 62.29 -27.44 -12.86
CA LYS A 528 63.49 -28.23 -12.56
C LYS A 528 64.41 -27.48 -11.58
N PRO A 529 65.19 -28.15 -10.72
CA PRO A 529 66.10 -27.49 -9.78
C PRO A 529 67.19 -26.62 -10.41
N ALA A 530 67.61 -26.94 -11.65
CA ALA A 530 68.53 -26.12 -12.42
C ALA A 530 67.78 -24.89 -12.97
N HIS A 531 68.13 -23.69 -12.48
CA HIS A 531 67.40 -22.45 -12.76
C HIS A 531 67.34 -22.11 -14.27
N ASP A 532 68.39 -22.46 -15.00
CA ASP A 532 68.61 -22.27 -16.43
C ASP A 532 67.94 -23.31 -17.34
N ALA A 533 67.27 -24.33 -16.78
CA ALA A 533 66.57 -25.35 -17.58
C ALA A 533 65.52 -24.70 -18.51
N PRO A 534 65.48 -25.02 -19.83
CA PRO A 534 64.58 -24.36 -20.79
C PRO A 534 63.10 -24.37 -20.39
N ILE A 535 62.66 -25.45 -19.75
CA ILE A 535 61.29 -25.59 -19.23
C ILE A 535 60.95 -24.56 -18.14
N ASN A 536 61.91 -24.12 -17.32
CA ASN A 536 61.69 -23.09 -16.31
C ASN A 536 61.38 -21.73 -16.95
N LYS A 537 62.03 -21.41 -18.08
CA LYS A 537 61.72 -20.20 -18.87
C LYS A 537 60.31 -20.27 -19.46
N ILE A 538 59.95 -21.41 -20.06
CA ILE A 538 58.62 -21.68 -20.63
C ILE A 538 57.51 -21.54 -19.58
N ILE A 539 57.71 -22.14 -18.40
CA ILE A 539 56.77 -22.05 -17.28
C ILE A 539 56.66 -20.61 -16.76
N SER A 540 57.78 -19.90 -16.62
CA SER A 540 57.78 -18.51 -16.14
C SER A 540 57.11 -17.54 -17.13
N GLU A 541 57.22 -17.79 -18.43
CA GLU A 541 56.48 -17.05 -19.48
C GLU A 541 54.97 -17.31 -19.37
N CYS A 542 54.56 -18.57 -19.18
CA CYS A 542 53.16 -18.93 -18.95
C CYS A 542 52.60 -18.25 -17.68
N GLU A 543 53.28 -18.41 -16.53
CA GLU A 543 52.90 -17.79 -15.26
C GLU A 543 52.76 -16.26 -15.39
N SER A 544 53.70 -15.62 -16.08
CA SER A 544 53.65 -14.17 -16.32
C SER A 544 52.44 -13.77 -17.16
N ILE A 545 52.13 -14.47 -18.25
CA ILE A 545 50.97 -14.19 -19.11
C ILE A 545 49.66 -14.36 -18.34
N LEU A 546 49.50 -15.47 -17.61
CA LEU A 546 48.28 -15.75 -16.85
C LEU A 546 48.05 -14.73 -15.73
N ARG A 547 49.07 -14.41 -14.94
CA ARG A 547 48.98 -13.41 -13.85
C ARG A 547 48.73 -12.00 -14.39
N THR A 548 49.41 -11.60 -15.47
CA THR A 548 49.22 -10.29 -16.10
C THR A 548 47.79 -10.09 -16.60
N ASN A 549 47.21 -11.11 -17.23
CA ASN A 549 45.85 -11.01 -17.76
C ASN A 549 44.79 -11.09 -16.65
N PHE A 550 44.99 -11.88 -15.60
CA PHE A 550 44.12 -11.84 -14.43
C PHE A 550 44.16 -10.45 -13.76
N LYS A 551 45.37 -9.90 -13.56
CA LYS A 551 45.58 -8.51 -13.09
C LYS A 551 44.82 -7.51 -13.95
N ASN A 552 45.00 -7.54 -15.27
CA ASN A 552 44.32 -6.62 -16.19
C ASN A 552 42.79 -6.74 -16.09
N THR A 553 42.27 -7.98 -16.00
CA THR A 553 40.82 -8.25 -15.83
C THR A 553 40.28 -7.61 -14.55
N ALA A 554 40.99 -7.78 -13.43
CA ALA A 554 40.63 -7.18 -12.14
C ALA A 554 40.70 -5.65 -12.16
N GLN A 555 41.72 -5.07 -12.81
CA GLN A 555 41.88 -3.62 -12.94
C GLN A 555 40.83 -2.98 -13.85
N THR A 556 40.48 -3.63 -14.96
CA THR A 556 39.37 -3.20 -15.84
C THR A 556 38.04 -3.25 -15.10
N TYR A 557 37.78 -4.30 -14.29
CA TYR A 557 36.58 -4.36 -13.46
C TYR A 557 36.55 -3.27 -12.38
N TYR A 558 37.64 -3.07 -11.63
CA TYR A 558 37.81 -1.97 -10.69
C TYR A 558 37.49 -0.61 -11.34
N SER A 559 38.06 -0.35 -12.51
CA SER A 559 37.86 0.91 -13.24
C SER A 559 36.40 1.07 -13.70
N SER A 560 35.76 -0.03 -14.12
CA SER A 560 34.34 -0.07 -14.48
C SER A 560 33.42 0.22 -13.29
N LEU A 561 33.68 -0.35 -12.10
CA LEU A 561 32.90 -0.05 -10.89
C LEU A 561 33.03 1.43 -10.48
N ILE A 562 34.25 1.97 -10.53
CA ILE A 562 34.50 3.38 -10.21
C ILE A 562 33.85 4.31 -11.25
N GLU A 563 33.87 3.97 -12.55
CA GLU A 563 33.16 4.77 -13.56
C GLU A 563 31.62 4.69 -13.37
N GLN A 564 31.05 3.50 -13.19
CA GLN A 564 29.63 3.32 -12.92
C GLN A 564 29.18 4.07 -11.67
N SER A 565 29.95 4.00 -10.59
CA SER A 565 29.69 4.74 -9.34
C SER A 565 29.74 6.24 -9.55
N ASN A 566 30.76 6.77 -10.24
CA ASN A 566 30.83 8.20 -10.53
C ASN A 566 29.64 8.68 -11.38
N ARG A 567 29.24 7.94 -12.41
CA ARG A 567 28.04 8.24 -13.20
C ARG A 567 26.76 8.21 -12.35
N MET A 568 26.58 7.19 -11.51
CA MET A 568 25.44 7.09 -10.59
C MET A 568 25.38 8.27 -9.60
N LEU A 569 26.53 8.68 -9.05
CA LEU A 569 26.65 9.84 -8.17
C LEU A 569 26.39 11.16 -8.89
N GLU A 570 26.72 11.27 -10.18
CA GLU A 570 26.42 12.43 -11.03
C GLU A 570 24.93 12.49 -11.39
N GLN A 571 24.33 11.36 -11.77
CA GLN A 571 22.87 11.20 -11.93
C GLN A 571 22.14 11.64 -10.63
N LEU A 572 22.55 11.12 -9.47
CA LEU A 572 21.96 11.47 -8.16
C LEU A 572 22.15 12.94 -7.75
N ARG A 573 23.26 13.58 -8.12
CA ARG A 573 23.44 15.04 -7.94
C ARG A 573 22.49 15.83 -8.83
N SER A 574 22.26 15.40 -10.07
CA SER A 574 21.38 16.10 -11.01
C SER A 574 19.89 16.04 -10.62
N TYR A 575 19.41 14.93 -10.03
CA TYR A 575 18.09 14.87 -9.40
C TYR A 575 17.93 15.86 -8.23
N GLY A 576 19.03 16.33 -7.63
CA GLY A 576 19.07 17.37 -6.60
C GLY A 576 19.40 18.77 -7.13
N SER A 577 19.45 18.98 -8.44
CA SER A 577 19.76 20.28 -9.04
C SER A 577 18.62 21.30 -8.86
N GLN A 578 18.98 22.57 -8.72
CA GLN A 578 18.00 23.65 -8.52
C GLN A 578 17.24 23.92 -9.82
N GLY A 579 15.94 24.24 -9.70
CA GLY A 579 15.05 24.47 -10.85
C GLY A 579 15.54 25.55 -11.82
N ASP A 580 16.43 26.45 -11.39
CA ASP A 580 17.07 27.46 -12.24
C ASP A 580 17.94 26.85 -13.35
N GLN A 581 18.60 25.69 -13.11
CA GLN A 581 19.37 25.00 -14.15
C GLN A 581 18.44 24.38 -15.21
N ILE A 582 17.34 23.75 -14.76
CA ILE A 582 16.29 23.21 -15.62
C ILE A 582 15.61 24.31 -16.44
N ASN A 583 15.28 25.45 -15.81
CA ASN A 583 14.78 26.65 -16.49
C ASN A 583 15.77 27.17 -17.54
N GLY A 584 17.07 27.22 -17.22
CA GLY A 584 18.11 27.65 -18.16
C GLY A 584 18.18 26.75 -19.40
N THR A 585 18.21 25.43 -19.19
CA THR A 585 18.16 24.40 -20.25
C THR A 585 16.92 24.54 -21.14
N VAL A 586 15.74 24.61 -20.53
CA VAL A 586 14.45 24.73 -21.24
C VAL A 586 14.37 26.02 -22.07
N ASN A 587 14.75 27.17 -21.50
CA ASN A 587 14.75 28.44 -22.21
C ASN A 587 15.81 28.49 -23.33
N SER A 588 16.97 27.87 -23.13
CA SER A 588 18.02 27.73 -24.16
C SER A 588 17.49 26.95 -25.38
N PHE A 589 16.84 25.81 -25.15
CA PHE A 589 16.21 24.99 -26.20
C PHE A 589 15.07 25.71 -26.93
N ILE A 590 14.15 26.37 -26.20
CA ILE A 590 13.05 27.14 -26.82
C ILE A 590 13.62 28.24 -27.73
N ALA A 591 14.63 28.97 -27.27
CA ALA A 591 15.31 29.99 -28.08
C ALA A 591 16.13 29.41 -29.24
N GLY A 592 16.48 28.11 -29.22
CA GLY A 592 17.05 27.37 -30.34
C GLY A 592 16.02 27.08 -31.42
N LEU A 593 14.84 26.56 -31.03
CA LEU A 593 13.71 26.37 -31.95
C LEU A 593 13.31 27.68 -32.63
N GLU A 594 13.23 28.78 -31.89
CA GLU A 594 12.90 30.12 -32.42
C GLU A 594 13.93 30.66 -33.44
N ARG A 595 15.20 30.20 -33.35
CA ARG A 595 16.25 30.52 -34.32
C ARG A 595 16.28 29.58 -35.53
N SER A 596 15.60 28.44 -35.44
CA SER A 596 15.67 27.37 -36.43
C SER A 596 14.60 27.46 -37.53
N VAL A 597 13.72 28.46 -37.50
CA VAL A 597 12.62 28.64 -38.47
C VAL A 597 12.38 30.10 -38.84
N THR A 598 11.87 30.33 -40.05
CA THR A 598 11.42 31.64 -40.55
C THR A 598 9.94 31.58 -40.96
N PRO A 599 9.20 32.71 -41.01
CA PRO A 599 7.77 32.71 -41.36
C PRO A 599 7.43 32.19 -42.77
N ASP A 600 8.42 32.08 -43.66
CA ASP A 600 8.27 31.60 -45.03
C ASP A 600 8.48 30.06 -45.16
N ASP A 601 8.90 29.37 -44.10
CA ASP A 601 9.12 27.92 -44.08
C ASP A 601 7.80 27.13 -43.94
N GLU A 602 7.60 26.09 -44.77
CA GLU A 602 6.39 25.23 -44.70
C GLU A 602 6.15 24.62 -43.31
N HIS A 603 7.22 24.34 -42.57
CA HIS A 603 7.19 23.72 -41.25
C HIS A 603 7.05 24.75 -40.09
N TYR A 604 7.08 26.06 -40.37
CA TYR A 604 6.98 27.13 -39.37
C TYR A 604 5.74 26.99 -38.44
N PRO A 605 4.51 26.72 -38.94
CA PRO A 605 3.35 26.60 -38.06
C PRO A 605 3.47 25.47 -37.03
N LEU A 606 4.12 24.36 -37.41
CA LEU A 606 4.31 23.19 -36.54
C LEU A 606 5.31 23.50 -35.42
N ILE A 607 6.40 24.20 -35.74
CA ILE A 607 7.41 24.61 -34.75
C ILE A 607 6.87 25.69 -33.81
N ILE A 608 6.08 26.66 -34.31
CA ILE A 608 5.43 27.67 -33.47
C ILE A 608 4.36 27.05 -32.55
N GLN A 609 3.62 26.04 -33.00
CA GLN A 609 2.71 25.26 -32.14
C GLN A 609 3.47 24.62 -30.98
N VAL A 610 4.61 23.96 -31.26
CA VAL A 610 5.49 23.36 -30.24
C VAL A 610 6.01 24.42 -29.26
N ILE A 611 6.62 25.51 -29.75
CA ILE A 611 7.13 26.61 -28.92
C ILE A 611 6.04 27.17 -27.99
N THR A 612 4.82 27.34 -28.50
CA THR A 612 3.69 27.89 -27.74
C THR A 612 3.27 26.96 -26.59
N ALA A 613 3.15 25.65 -26.85
CA ALA A 613 2.82 24.66 -25.82
C ALA A 613 3.91 24.55 -24.75
N LEU A 614 5.19 24.57 -25.15
CA LEU A 614 6.33 24.47 -24.24
C LEU A 614 6.46 25.70 -23.33
N LYS A 615 6.18 26.90 -23.84
CA LYS A 615 6.14 28.15 -23.05
C LYS A 615 4.98 28.20 -22.04
N ALA A 616 3.96 27.35 -22.19
CA ALA A 616 2.83 27.26 -21.25
C ALA A 616 3.08 26.31 -20.06
N VAL A 617 4.20 25.57 -20.05
CA VAL A 617 4.53 24.62 -18.97
C VAL A 617 4.89 25.37 -17.68
N SER A 618 4.07 25.22 -16.64
CA SER A 618 4.32 25.82 -15.33
C SER A 618 3.76 24.93 -14.19
N PRO A 619 4.56 24.62 -13.15
CA PRO A 619 5.99 24.93 -13.00
C PRO A 619 6.84 24.16 -14.03
N VAL A 620 8.01 24.71 -14.38
CA VAL A 620 8.93 24.07 -15.31
C VAL A 620 9.66 22.92 -14.62
N SER A 621 9.12 21.70 -14.74
CA SER A 621 9.84 20.45 -14.49
C SER A 621 10.20 19.77 -15.81
N ILE A 622 11.24 18.94 -15.80
CA ILE A 622 11.59 18.11 -16.97
C ILE A 622 10.44 17.16 -17.33
N SER A 623 9.72 16.60 -16.35
CA SER A 623 8.59 15.70 -16.60
C SER A 623 7.40 16.39 -17.28
N ALA A 624 7.04 17.60 -16.84
CA ALA A 624 5.97 18.38 -17.46
C ALA A 624 6.38 18.89 -18.86
N PHE A 625 7.62 19.38 -18.99
CA PHE A 625 8.18 19.83 -20.26
C PHE A 625 8.25 18.69 -21.29
N ARG A 626 8.75 17.52 -20.88
CA ARG A 626 8.77 16.28 -21.68
C ARG A 626 7.37 15.85 -22.10
N THR A 627 6.38 15.97 -21.23
CA THR A 627 5.01 15.57 -21.54
C THR A 627 4.44 16.46 -22.65
N ALA A 628 4.49 17.79 -22.47
CA ALA A 628 4.08 18.75 -23.49
C ALA A 628 4.84 18.56 -24.82
N LEU A 629 6.16 18.33 -24.77
CA LEU A 629 6.97 18.05 -25.96
C LEU A 629 6.50 16.79 -26.70
N ASN A 630 6.30 15.67 -25.99
CA ASN A 630 5.83 14.41 -26.61
C ASN A 630 4.39 14.51 -27.14
N GLU A 631 3.51 15.28 -26.49
CA GLU A 631 2.15 15.54 -26.96
C GLU A 631 2.14 16.31 -28.29
N GLN A 632 2.91 17.41 -28.40
CA GLN A 632 2.98 18.16 -29.67
C GLN A 632 3.67 17.36 -30.79
N ILE A 633 4.70 16.59 -30.49
CA ILE A 633 5.31 15.65 -31.44
C ILE A 633 4.33 14.53 -31.84
N SER A 634 3.25 14.29 -31.07
CA SER A 634 2.18 13.35 -31.46
C SER A 634 1.15 14.01 -32.36
N SER A 635 0.66 15.22 -32.03
CA SER A 635 -0.18 16.03 -32.94
C SER A 635 0.46 16.16 -34.33
N ILE A 636 1.75 16.51 -34.39
CA ILE A 636 2.50 16.65 -35.65
C ILE A 636 2.50 15.37 -36.50
N GLN A 637 2.52 14.19 -35.87
CA GLN A 637 2.57 12.90 -36.54
C GLN A 637 1.19 12.35 -36.92
N ASP A 638 0.19 12.53 -36.06
CA ASP A 638 -1.18 12.04 -36.28
C ASP A 638 -1.90 12.81 -37.41
N GLU A 639 -1.48 14.04 -37.71
CA GLU A 639 -2.18 14.94 -38.65
C GLU A 639 -1.63 14.93 -40.09
N ASN A 640 -0.53 14.24 -40.37
CA ASN A 640 0.08 14.06 -41.70
C ASN A 640 0.18 15.34 -42.57
N LYS A 641 0.69 16.42 -41.96
CA LYS A 641 0.77 17.78 -42.55
C LYS A 641 2.02 17.98 -43.43
N SER A 642 1.97 18.93 -44.36
CA SER A 642 3.19 19.37 -45.08
C SER A 642 4.24 19.91 -44.09
N GLY A 643 5.52 19.75 -44.42
CA GLY A 643 6.63 20.13 -43.53
C GLY A 643 6.85 19.22 -42.32
N MET A 644 6.05 18.16 -42.09
CA MET A 644 6.14 17.28 -40.91
C MET A 644 7.56 16.74 -40.66
N GLU A 645 8.21 16.13 -41.65
CA GLU A 645 9.54 15.54 -41.50
C GLU A 645 10.60 16.58 -41.12
N GLN A 646 10.48 17.80 -41.66
CA GLN A 646 11.40 18.91 -41.41
C GLN A 646 11.17 19.49 -40.01
N ALA A 647 9.91 19.66 -39.60
CA ALA A 647 9.56 20.06 -38.24
C ALA A 647 10.11 19.07 -37.21
N LEU A 648 9.86 17.77 -37.40
CA LEU A 648 10.38 16.72 -36.53
C LEU A 648 11.92 16.75 -36.48
N THR A 649 12.59 16.88 -37.63
CA THR A 649 14.05 16.99 -37.71
C THR A 649 14.60 18.19 -36.93
N ILE A 650 13.97 19.38 -37.07
CA ILE A 650 14.40 20.62 -36.41
C ILE A 650 14.19 20.56 -34.90
N ILE A 651 13.05 20.04 -34.44
CA ILE A 651 12.79 19.80 -33.01
C ILE A 651 13.91 18.94 -32.45
N ALA A 652 14.18 17.83 -33.12
CA ALA A 652 15.14 16.84 -32.70
C ALA A 652 16.57 17.43 -32.64
N GLN A 653 17.03 18.10 -33.70
CA GLN A 653 18.36 18.72 -33.77
C GLN A 653 18.63 19.62 -32.55
N ASN A 654 17.62 20.37 -32.12
CA ASN A 654 17.69 21.21 -30.94
C ASN A 654 17.75 20.39 -29.63
N VAL A 655 17.05 19.25 -29.49
CA VAL A 655 17.07 18.47 -28.21
C VAL A 655 18.48 17.95 -27.90
N THR A 656 19.18 17.39 -28.89
CA THR A 656 20.57 16.93 -28.76
C THR A 656 21.62 18.03 -28.82
N SER A 657 21.26 19.29 -29.02
CA SER A 657 22.25 20.36 -29.12
C SER A 657 23.07 20.45 -27.84
N PRO A 658 24.41 20.32 -27.90
CA PRO A 658 25.27 20.49 -26.72
C PRO A 658 25.16 21.89 -26.09
N GLU A 659 24.67 22.89 -26.85
CA GLU A 659 24.39 24.24 -26.36
C GLU A 659 23.16 24.31 -25.44
N HIS A 660 22.27 23.32 -25.51
CA HIS A 660 21.03 23.27 -24.74
C HIS A 660 21.09 22.20 -23.63
N ASN A 661 21.80 21.09 -23.88
CA ASN A 661 21.96 19.95 -22.96
C ASN A 661 20.63 19.36 -22.46
N LEU A 662 19.56 19.48 -23.24
CA LEU A 662 18.21 19.04 -22.87
C LEU A 662 18.10 17.52 -22.82
N ASP A 663 18.71 16.82 -23.77
CA ASP A 663 18.70 15.36 -23.87
C ASP A 663 19.16 14.67 -22.58
N TYR A 664 20.25 15.14 -21.97
CA TYR A 664 20.77 14.68 -20.68
C TYR A 664 19.70 14.65 -19.59
N TYR A 665 18.92 15.73 -19.45
CA TYR A 665 17.82 15.79 -18.48
C TYR A 665 16.63 14.92 -18.88
N LEU A 666 16.31 14.82 -20.18
CA LEU A 666 15.27 13.95 -20.71
C LEU A 666 15.58 12.45 -20.50
N GLU A 667 16.85 12.07 -20.43
CA GLU A 667 17.24 10.71 -20.06
C GLU A 667 17.18 10.48 -18.53
N LEU A 668 17.64 11.45 -17.72
CA LEU A 668 17.60 11.37 -16.25
C LEU A 668 16.18 11.13 -15.70
N ASP A 669 15.23 12.01 -15.98
CA ASP A 669 13.85 11.95 -15.45
C ASP A 669 13.00 10.87 -16.18
N SER A 670 13.62 9.74 -16.56
CA SER A 670 12.96 8.57 -17.17
C SER A 670 12.93 7.32 -16.29
N GLU A 671 13.64 7.31 -15.16
CA GLU A 671 13.77 6.12 -14.30
C GLU A 671 12.88 6.22 -13.06
N SER A 672 12.35 5.08 -12.60
CA SER A 672 11.61 5.00 -11.34
C SER A 672 12.54 4.93 -10.13
N ASP A 673 12.06 5.34 -8.97
CA ASP A 673 12.82 5.26 -7.71
C ASP A 673 13.20 3.81 -7.38
N ASP A 674 12.35 2.83 -7.68
CA ASP A 674 12.68 1.40 -7.54
C ASP A 674 13.79 0.95 -8.50
N SER A 675 13.79 1.39 -9.77
CA SER A 675 14.87 1.08 -10.72
C SER A 675 16.20 1.70 -10.28
N LEU A 676 16.16 2.94 -9.78
CA LEU A 676 17.29 3.63 -9.17
C LEU A 676 17.82 2.89 -7.93
N PHE A 677 16.94 2.42 -7.04
CA PHE A 677 17.33 1.67 -5.85
C PHE A 677 17.87 0.26 -6.16
N ALA A 678 17.30 -0.45 -7.14
CA ALA A 678 17.83 -1.73 -7.63
C ALA A 678 19.28 -1.59 -8.16
N LYS A 679 19.55 -0.51 -8.93
CA LYS A 679 20.90 -0.21 -9.42
C LYS A 679 21.88 0.13 -8.29
N LEU A 680 21.44 0.92 -7.31
CA LEU A 680 22.25 1.31 -6.15
C LEU A 680 22.65 0.10 -5.29
N ASP A 681 21.71 -0.81 -5.04
CA ASP A 681 21.93 -2.05 -4.30
C ASP A 681 22.85 -3.02 -5.08
N ARG A 682 22.56 -3.28 -6.36
CA ARG A 682 23.42 -4.14 -7.20
C ARG A 682 24.87 -3.63 -7.25
N LEU A 683 25.05 -2.33 -7.49
CA LEU A 683 26.39 -1.75 -7.58
C LEU A 683 27.11 -1.79 -6.22
N HIS A 684 26.39 -1.56 -5.11
CA HIS A 684 26.90 -1.79 -3.76
C HIS A 684 27.35 -3.24 -3.55
N ASP A 685 26.59 -4.24 -4.00
CA ASP A 685 27.00 -5.65 -3.94
C ASP A 685 28.25 -5.96 -4.75
N GLU A 686 28.38 -5.37 -5.94
CA GLU A 686 29.58 -5.49 -6.79
C GLU A 686 30.82 -4.91 -6.09
N PHE A 687 30.68 -3.79 -5.37
CA PHE A 687 31.74 -3.24 -4.49
C PHE A 687 32.07 -4.18 -3.32
N GLU A 688 31.09 -4.63 -2.54
CA GLU A 688 31.32 -5.54 -1.40
C GLU A 688 31.94 -6.87 -1.87
N SER A 689 31.49 -7.41 -3.01
CA SER A 689 32.01 -8.62 -3.65
C SER A 689 33.51 -8.48 -3.99
N LEU A 690 33.92 -7.31 -4.52
CA LEU A 690 35.32 -7.04 -4.86
C LEU A 690 36.18 -6.74 -3.62
N ILE A 691 35.64 -6.01 -2.63
CA ILE A 691 36.31 -5.72 -1.35
C ILE A 691 36.63 -7.03 -0.61
N ASN A 692 35.63 -7.91 -0.46
CA ASN A 692 35.81 -9.24 0.15
C ASN A 692 36.71 -10.16 -0.73
N GLY A 693 36.67 -9.98 -2.05
CA GLY A 693 37.53 -10.71 -2.99
C GLY A 693 38.99 -10.24 -3.03
N PHE A 694 39.32 -9.04 -2.54
CA PHE A 694 40.58 -8.34 -2.81
C PHE A 694 41.85 -9.15 -2.47
N ASN A 695 41.85 -9.88 -1.35
CA ASN A 695 43.01 -10.69 -0.95
C ASN A 695 43.24 -11.87 -1.91
N HIS A 696 42.18 -12.47 -2.46
CA HIS A 696 42.27 -13.53 -3.46
C HIS A 696 42.72 -12.98 -4.82
N VAL A 697 42.22 -11.81 -5.21
CA VAL A 697 42.69 -11.08 -6.40
C VAL A 697 44.20 -10.79 -6.30
N LYS A 698 44.67 -10.36 -5.13
CA LYS A 698 46.10 -10.15 -4.85
C LYS A 698 46.92 -11.45 -4.88
N HIS A 699 46.39 -12.57 -4.38
CA HIS A 699 47.06 -13.87 -4.46
C HIS A 699 47.27 -14.33 -5.91
N LEU A 700 46.23 -14.19 -6.74
CA LEU A 700 46.26 -14.57 -8.15
C LEU A 700 47.14 -13.62 -9.00
N ALA A 701 47.20 -12.32 -8.68
CA ALA A 701 48.18 -11.40 -9.29
C ALA A 701 49.64 -11.72 -8.91
N GLY A 702 49.88 -12.32 -7.75
CA GLY A 702 51.21 -12.69 -7.27
C GLY A 702 52.06 -11.47 -6.88
N GLU A 703 53.29 -11.41 -7.35
CA GLU A 703 54.21 -10.29 -7.10
C GLU A 703 53.89 -9.04 -7.95
N GLN A 704 52.92 -9.11 -8.86
CA GLN A 704 52.57 -7.99 -9.74
C GLN A 704 51.80 -6.89 -8.98
N GLU A 705 52.27 -5.66 -9.07
CA GLU A 705 51.59 -4.50 -8.48
C GLU A 705 50.19 -4.31 -9.07
N LEU A 706 49.17 -4.33 -8.20
CA LEU A 706 47.79 -4.00 -8.54
C LEU A 706 47.55 -2.51 -8.30
N ASN A 707 47.34 -1.74 -9.37
CA ASN A 707 46.77 -0.39 -9.26
C ASN A 707 45.26 -0.51 -9.00
N MET A 708 44.91 -0.86 -7.76
CA MET A 708 43.58 -0.98 -7.19
C MET A 708 43.68 -0.63 -5.70
N ASP A 709 42.94 0.37 -5.23
CA ASP A 709 42.91 0.74 -3.82
C ASP A 709 41.61 0.28 -3.15
N ILE A 710 41.75 -0.52 -2.09
CA ILE A 710 40.60 -1.01 -1.30
C ILE A 710 39.90 0.13 -0.54
N ASN A 711 40.62 1.19 -0.15
CA ASN A 711 40.01 2.34 0.53
C ASN A 711 39.09 3.09 -0.44
N THR A 712 39.52 3.28 -1.69
CA THR A 712 38.72 3.87 -2.77
C THR A 712 37.48 3.03 -3.06
N LEU A 713 37.56 1.69 -3.07
CA LEU A 713 36.37 0.83 -3.17
C LEU A 713 35.40 1.07 -2.00
N THR A 714 35.88 1.07 -0.76
CA THR A 714 35.04 1.31 0.43
C THR A 714 34.40 2.70 0.40
N ILE A 715 35.15 3.74 0.05
CA ILE A 715 34.65 5.12 -0.08
C ILE A 715 33.52 5.20 -1.12
N HIS A 716 33.65 4.52 -2.26
CA HIS A 716 32.59 4.46 -3.26
C HIS A 716 31.36 3.65 -2.77
N SER A 717 31.56 2.54 -2.05
CA SER A 717 30.48 1.77 -1.40
C SER A 717 29.69 2.63 -0.40
N ASP A 718 30.39 3.33 0.50
CA ASP A 718 29.81 4.26 1.49
C ASP A 718 29.07 5.43 0.83
N LEU A 719 29.57 5.95 -0.29
CA LEU A 719 28.91 7.02 -1.05
C LEU A 719 27.59 6.56 -1.68
N LEU A 720 27.50 5.32 -2.18
CA LEU A 720 26.25 4.76 -2.71
C LEU A 720 25.19 4.62 -1.60
N ILE A 721 25.58 4.07 -0.45
CA ILE A 721 24.72 3.99 0.75
C ILE A 721 24.23 5.39 1.15
N ARG A 722 25.14 6.38 1.19
CA ARG A 722 24.81 7.76 1.54
C ARG A 722 23.87 8.44 0.56
N CYS A 723 23.99 8.17 -0.74
CA CYS A 723 23.12 8.78 -1.75
C CYS A 723 21.74 8.10 -1.82
N ALA A 724 21.65 6.78 -1.61
CA ALA A 724 20.37 6.11 -1.41
C ALA A 724 19.63 6.66 -0.16
N ALA A 725 20.38 6.91 0.92
CA ALA A 725 19.85 7.51 2.15
C ALA A 725 19.38 8.96 1.94
N ASP A 726 20.20 9.79 1.30
CA ASP A 726 19.85 11.19 0.95
C ASP A 726 18.60 11.28 0.08
N LYS A 727 18.42 10.34 -0.87
CA LYS A 727 17.20 10.19 -1.67
C LYS A 727 15.98 9.88 -0.81
N LEU A 728 16.05 8.91 0.12
CA LEU A 728 14.94 8.58 1.04
C LEU A 728 14.58 9.73 1.99
N VAL A 729 15.57 10.50 2.45
CA VAL A 729 15.33 11.69 3.29
C VAL A 729 14.65 12.80 2.47
N LYS A 730 15.11 13.07 1.26
CA LYS A 730 14.54 14.09 0.36
C LYS A 730 13.13 13.76 -0.13
N SER A 731 12.79 12.48 -0.30
CA SER A 731 11.42 12.03 -0.59
C SER A 731 10.52 11.94 0.64
N ASN A 732 11.04 12.19 1.85
CA ASN A 732 10.33 12.02 3.12
C ASN A 732 9.72 10.61 3.28
N SER A 733 10.46 9.58 2.84
CA SER A 733 10.01 8.19 2.85
C SER A 733 9.95 7.61 4.26
N ASP A 734 8.91 6.82 4.55
CA ASP A 734 8.78 6.14 5.84
C ASP A 734 9.79 4.99 5.96
N LEU A 735 10.79 5.16 6.82
CA LEU A 735 11.85 4.19 7.09
C LEU A 735 11.38 2.91 7.83
N ARG A 736 10.07 2.75 8.08
CA ARG A 736 9.46 1.43 8.36
C ARG A 736 9.48 0.53 7.13
N ASN A 737 9.22 1.11 5.95
CA ASN A 737 8.96 0.38 4.72
C ASN A 737 10.23 0.29 3.87
N LYS A 738 10.69 -0.93 3.60
CA LYS A 738 11.75 -1.18 2.63
C LYS A 738 11.20 -0.98 1.21
N PRO A 739 11.85 -0.18 0.32
CA PRO A 739 11.54 -0.19 -1.10
C PRO A 739 11.59 -1.61 -1.67
N GLU A 740 10.67 -1.99 -2.55
CA GLU A 740 10.54 -3.38 -2.98
C GLU A 740 11.83 -3.88 -3.64
N ALA A 741 12.45 -3.01 -4.44
CA ALA A 741 13.69 -3.23 -5.19
C ALA A 741 15.00 -3.33 -4.37
N MET A 742 15.01 -3.07 -3.06
CA MET A 742 16.21 -3.25 -2.22
C MET A 742 16.23 -4.61 -1.52
N ARG A 743 17.42 -5.16 -1.25
CA ARG A 743 17.65 -6.22 -0.27
C ARG A 743 17.66 -5.68 1.16
N ASP A 744 17.39 -6.54 2.13
CA ASP A 744 17.27 -6.15 3.53
C ASP A 744 18.60 -5.68 4.15
N ASP A 745 19.73 -6.26 3.75
CA ASP A 745 21.06 -5.90 4.24
C ASP A 745 21.49 -4.50 3.77
N PHE A 746 21.33 -4.21 2.48
CA PHE A 746 21.55 -2.88 1.92
C PHE A 746 20.57 -1.86 2.52
N PHE A 747 19.27 -2.18 2.60
CA PHE A 747 18.30 -1.28 3.22
C PHE A 747 18.63 -0.96 4.68
N ASN A 748 19.10 -1.92 5.48
CA ASN A 748 19.47 -1.64 6.87
C ASN A 748 20.69 -0.69 6.98
N LYS A 749 21.69 -0.81 6.09
CA LYS A 749 22.78 0.18 5.97
C LYS A 749 22.22 1.56 5.58
N VAL A 750 21.39 1.62 4.55
CA VAL A 750 20.78 2.84 4.00
C VAL A 750 19.87 3.54 5.02
N LYS A 751 19.00 2.81 5.71
CA LYS A 751 18.11 3.28 6.78
C LYS A 751 18.89 3.91 7.93
N THR A 752 19.96 3.25 8.37
CA THR A 752 20.88 3.81 9.39
C THR A 752 21.46 5.14 8.92
N GLN A 753 21.94 5.20 7.68
CA GLN A 753 22.51 6.41 7.09
C GLN A 753 21.46 7.50 6.82
N ALA A 754 20.19 7.15 6.58
CA ALA A 754 19.09 8.10 6.41
C ALA A 754 18.74 8.79 7.73
N ILE A 755 18.70 8.05 8.83
CA ILE A 755 18.52 8.62 10.18
C ILE A 755 19.68 9.57 10.53
N ILE A 756 20.93 9.23 10.17
CA ILE A 756 22.10 10.11 10.33
C ILE A 756 21.99 11.39 9.50
N LEU A 757 21.33 11.35 8.32
CA LEU A 757 21.07 12.52 7.47
C LEU A 757 19.82 13.32 7.88
N GLY A 758 19.15 12.97 8.97
CA GLY A 758 17.98 13.68 9.50
C GLY A 758 16.62 13.10 9.09
N GLY A 759 16.59 11.92 8.46
CA GLY A 759 15.35 11.18 8.20
C GLY A 759 14.64 10.76 9.48
N THR A 760 13.31 10.72 9.45
CA THR A 760 12.50 10.42 10.63
C THR A 760 12.73 9.00 11.14
N ASN A 761 13.26 8.87 12.36
CA ASN A 761 13.41 7.58 13.03
C ASN A 761 12.00 6.97 13.29
N PRO A 762 11.72 5.74 12.80
CA PRO A 762 10.44 5.07 13.01
C PRO A 762 9.99 5.02 14.47
N GLU A 763 10.87 4.65 15.41
CA GLU A 763 10.51 4.49 16.82
C GLU A 763 10.02 5.80 17.46
N VAL A 764 10.67 6.91 17.10
CA VAL A 764 10.30 8.25 17.54
C VAL A 764 8.95 8.65 16.92
N ALA A 765 8.71 8.32 15.65
CA ALA A 765 7.46 8.62 14.97
C ALA A 765 6.27 7.74 15.42
N ASP A 766 6.50 6.49 15.84
CA ASP A 766 5.45 5.65 16.43
C ASP A 766 5.07 6.16 17.82
N LEU A 767 6.06 6.47 18.68
CA LEU A 767 5.82 7.12 19.97
C LEU A 767 5.09 8.48 19.83
N TYR A 768 5.42 9.29 18.82
CA TYR A 768 4.66 10.50 18.52
C TYR A 768 3.21 10.21 18.11
N ARG A 769 2.93 9.11 17.39
CA ARG A 769 1.56 8.72 17.03
C ARG A 769 0.75 8.34 18.26
N ASP A 770 1.34 7.53 19.16
CA ASP A 770 0.71 7.10 20.41
C ASP A 770 0.39 8.31 21.32
N VAL A 771 1.33 9.26 21.41
CA VAL A 771 1.13 10.54 22.12
C VAL A 771 -0.01 11.38 21.53
N GLN A 772 -0.19 11.40 20.20
CA GLN A 772 -1.37 12.08 19.62
C GLN A 772 -2.68 11.32 19.91
N SER A 773 -2.68 9.98 19.91
CA SER A 773 -3.87 9.20 20.29
C SER A 773 -4.29 9.51 21.73
N LEU A 774 -3.36 9.43 22.68
CA LEU A 774 -3.62 9.76 24.08
C LEU A 774 -4.11 11.20 24.25
N ARG A 775 -3.61 12.16 23.46
CA ARG A 775 -4.11 13.56 23.49
C ARG A 775 -5.57 13.68 23.03
N VAL A 776 -5.98 12.91 22.02
CA VAL A 776 -7.38 12.86 21.56
C VAL A 776 -8.30 12.21 22.60
N ASP A 777 -7.89 11.06 23.14
CA ASP A 777 -8.65 10.34 24.17
C ASP A 777 -8.85 11.20 25.43
N LEU A 778 -7.78 11.83 25.91
CA LEU A 778 -7.78 12.67 27.11
C LEU A 778 -8.64 13.94 26.90
N ALA A 779 -8.64 14.52 25.70
CA ALA A 779 -9.55 15.62 25.35
C ALA A 779 -11.02 15.19 25.38
N HIS A 780 -11.35 14.01 24.85
CA HIS A 780 -12.71 13.47 24.85
C HIS A 780 -13.21 13.17 26.28
N ILE A 781 -12.34 12.65 27.18
CA ILE A 781 -12.72 12.45 28.60
C ILE A 781 -12.85 13.80 29.33
N GLN A 782 -12.03 14.82 29.00
CA GLN A 782 -12.20 16.18 29.53
C GLN A 782 -13.53 16.82 29.12
N GLU A 783 -13.94 16.69 27.86
CA GLU A 783 -15.24 17.16 27.37
C GLU A 783 -16.41 16.44 28.08
N HIS A 784 -16.32 15.13 28.23
CA HIS A 784 -17.31 14.34 28.96
C HIS A 784 -17.41 14.75 30.45
N VAL A 785 -16.28 15.03 31.12
CA VAL A 785 -16.27 15.59 32.49
C VAL A 785 -16.85 17.00 32.54
N HIS A 786 -16.63 17.84 31.52
CA HIS A 786 -17.28 19.15 31.43
C HIS A 786 -18.81 19.00 31.30
N HIS A 787 -19.29 18.05 30.50
CA HIS A 787 -20.71 17.75 30.38
C HIS A 787 -21.32 17.28 31.71
N LEU A 788 -20.68 16.31 32.38
CA LEU A 788 -21.10 15.83 33.71
C LEU A 788 -21.10 16.94 34.78
N ASN A 789 -20.16 17.89 34.73
CA ASN A 789 -20.18 19.07 35.60
C ASN A 789 -21.39 19.97 35.29
N SER A 790 -21.75 20.18 34.01
CA SER A 790 -22.92 21.01 33.65
C SER A 790 -24.25 20.37 34.04
N VAL A 791 -24.41 19.06 33.84
CA VAL A 791 -25.61 18.32 34.29
C VAL A 791 -25.74 18.40 35.81
N GLN A 792 -24.64 18.19 36.55
CA GLN A 792 -24.64 18.34 38.00
C GLN A 792 -24.97 19.77 38.46
N GLN A 793 -24.56 20.80 37.71
CA GLN A 793 -24.90 22.19 38.01
C GLN A 793 -26.39 22.47 37.79
N GLU A 794 -27.00 21.91 36.74
CA GLU A 794 -28.43 21.99 36.48
C GLU A 794 -29.25 21.25 37.56
N GLU A 795 -28.86 20.03 37.93
CA GLU A 795 -29.52 19.27 39.00
C GLU A 795 -29.38 19.95 40.37
N ASN A 796 -28.23 20.58 40.68
CA ASN A 796 -28.08 21.40 41.89
C ASN A 796 -28.99 22.65 41.89
N GLN A 797 -29.24 23.25 40.73
CA GLN A 797 -30.21 24.35 40.60
C GLN A 797 -31.64 23.85 40.84
N LYS A 798 -32.03 22.71 40.26
CA LYS A 798 -33.32 22.05 40.52
C LYS A 798 -33.49 21.71 42.00
N LEU A 799 -32.45 21.17 42.65
CA LEU A 799 -32.44 20.84 44.09
C LEU A 799 -32.59 22.10 44.96
N THR A 800 -32.00 23.24 44.55
CA THR A 800 -32.14 24.53 45.24
C THR A 800 -33.57 25.06 45.11
N ILE A 801 -34.13 25.06 43.89
CA ILE A 801 -35.52 25.48 43.64
C ILE A 801 -36.51 24.60 44.42
N LEU A 802 -36.30 23.27 44.45
CA LEU A 802 -37.14 22.33 45.18
C LEU A 802 -37.02 22.52 46.71
N ARG A 803 -35.81 22.81 47.22
CA ARG A 803 -35.58 23.17 48.63
C ARG A 803 -36.31 24.46 48.99
N ASP A 804 -36.23 25.50 48.16
CA ASP A 804 -36.89 26.79 48.41
C ASP A 804 -38.43 26.66 48.34
N GLN A 805 -38.96 25.85 47.42
CA GLN A 805 -40.38 25.51 47.37
C GLN A 805 -40.83 24.74 48.63
N TYR A 806 -40.04 23.76 49.08
CA TYR A 806 -40.30 23.02 50.32
C TYR A 806 -40.26 23.94 51.55
N GLN A 807 -39.28 24.86 51.62
CA GLN A 807 -39.14 25.88 52.66
C GLN A 807 -40.39 26.80 52.70
N GLN A 808 -40.84 27.30 51.54
CA GLN A 808 -42.03 28.15 51.43
C GLN A 808 -43.33 27.40 51.83
N LEU A 809 -43.43 26.10 51.52
CA LEU A 809 -44.54 25.24 51.98
C LEU A 809 -44.48 25.03 53.49
N ALA A 810 -43.31 24.73 54.05
CA ALA A 810 -43.09 24.56 55.49
C ALA A 810 -43.38 25.85 56.30
N GLU A 811 -43.15 27.03 55.72
CA GLU A 811 -43.48 28.32 56.32
C GLU A 811 -44.96 28.73 56.16
N ARG A 812 -45.65 28.23 55.11
CA ARG A 812 -47.10 28.39 54.93
C ARG A 812 -47.93 27.55 55.91
N ILE A 813 -47.53 26.30 56.17
CA ILE A 813 -48.31 25.37 57.03
C ILE A 813 -48.64 25.97 58.42
N PRO A 814 -47.73 26.66 59.14
CA PRO A 814 -48.05 27.39 60.37
C PRO A 814 -48.99 28.59 60.21
N GLN A 815 -49.00 29.24 59.04
CA GLN A 815 -49.89 30.37 58.74
C GLN A 815 -51.30 29.88 58.44
N ASP A 816 -51.44 28.84 57.60
CA ASP A 816 -52.72 28.17 57.34
C ASP A 816 -53.30 27.53 58.61
N ARG A 817 -52.44 27.00 59.49
CA ARG A 817 -52.82 26.56 60.84
C ARG A 817 -53.41 27.71 61.65
N LYS A 818 -52.74 28.87 61.76
CA LYS A 818 -53.29 30.05 62.45
C LYS A 818 -54.60 30.54 61.80
N TYR A 819 -54.72 30.46 60.48
CA TYR A 819 -55.95 30.82 59.77
C TYR A 819 -57.10 29.86 60.10
N THR A 820 -56.87 28.55 60.09
CA THR A 820 -57.89 27.57 60.52
C THR A 820 -58.23 27.65 62.01
N GLU A 821 -57.26 27.90 62.90
CA GLU A 821 -57.51 28.15 64.33
C GLU A 821 -58.34 29.45 64.54
N ALA A 822 -58.09 30.49 63.75
CA ALA A 822 -58.89 31.72 63.74
C ALA A 822 -60.30 31.50 63.17
N VAL A 823 -60.46 30.74 62.07
CA VAL A 823 -61.76 30.36 61.52
C VAL A 823 -62.55 29.50 62.52
N HIS A 824 -61.91 28.56 63.21
CA HIS A 824 -62.55 27.73 64.23
C HIS A 824 -62.98 28.54 65.46
N LYS A 825 -62.15 29.52 65.88
CA LYS A 825 -62.52 30.51 66.91
C LYS A 825 -63.69 31.39 66.46
N ASN A 826 -63.69 31.86 65.22
CA ASN A 826 -64.81 32.63 64.66
C ASN A 826 -66.08 31.78 64.58
N LEU A 827 -65.99 30.50 64.20
CA LEU A 827 -67.12 29.57 64.18
C LEU A 827 -67.70 29.35 65.58
N LYS A 828 -66.84 29.25 66.61
CA LYS A 828 -67.26 29.19 68.01
C LYS A 828 -67.95 30.50 68.45
N ASN A 829 -67.34 31.65 68.18
CA ASN A 829 -67.93 32.96 68.47
C ASN A 829 -69.30 33.11 67.77
N PHE A 830 -69.43 32.65 66.52
CA PHE A 830 -70.68 32.67 65.77
C PHE A 830 -71.72 31.72 66.38
N LYS A 831 -71.31 30.55 66.89
CA LYS A 831 -72.18 29.60 67.61
C LYS A 831 -72.65 30.16 68.96
N GLU A 832 -71.86 31.02 69.61
CA GLU A 832 -72.22 31.74 70.83
C GLU A 832 -73.10 32.98 70.52
N GLN A 833 -72.82 33.71 69.44
CA GLN A 833 -73.67 34.81 68.93
C GLN A 833 -75.05 34.30 68.47
N TYR A 834 -75.12 33.18 67.75
CA TYR A 834 -76.40 32.57 67.35
C TYR A 834 -77.21 32.09 68.56
N LYS A 835 -76.54 31.76 69.67
CA LYS A 835 -77.16 31.50 70.98
C LYS A 835 -77.70 32.77 71.63
N SER A 836 -76.99 33.90 71.49
CA SER A 836 -77.46 35.22 71.90
C SER A 836 -78.66 35.68 71.07
N GLU A 837 -78.63 35.50 69.75
CA GLU A 837 -79.72 35.89 68.83
C GLU A 837 -80.94 34.99 69.00
N THR A 838 -80.78 33.70 69.32
CA THR A 838 -81.93 32.84 69.70
C THR A 838 -82.49 33.20 71.07
N ALA A 839 -81.66 33.53 72.07
CA ALA A 839 -82.16 34.07 73.35
C ALA A 839 -82.90 35.42 73.18
N GLN A 840 -82.36 36.32 72.35
CA GLN A 840 -82.99 37.60 72.02
C GLN A 840 -84.28 37.42 71.21
N ARG A 841 -84.35 36.44 70.31
CA ARG A 841 -85.61 36.05 69.64
C ARG A 841 -86.61 35.42 70.61
N THR A 842 -86.18 34.62 71.59
CA THR A 842 -87.08 34.13 72.65
C THR A 842 -87.62 35.28 73.48
N GLN A 843 -86.78 36.25 73.86
CA GLN A 843 -87.21 37.47 74.54
C GLN A 843 -88.20 38.28 73.68
N GLN A 844 -87.95 38.43 72.37
CA GLN A 844 -88.93 39.01 71.44
C GLN A 844 -90.20 38.17 71.30
N HIS A 845 -90.13 36.85 71.48
CA HIS A 845 -91.30 35.96 71.42
C HIS A 845 -92.13 36.01 72.72
N GLU A 846 -91.48 36.30 73.86
CA GLU A 846 -92.11 36.61 75.14
C GLU A 846 -92.71 38.03 75.13
N GLU A 847 -92.02 39.01 74.55
CA GLU A 847 -92.48 40.39 74.36
C GLU A 847 -93.64 40.46 73.34
N LEU A 848 -93.58 39.67 72.27
CA LEU A 848 -94.69 39.47 71.35
C LEU A 848 -95.84 38.69 72.01
N ASN A 849 -95.57 37.72 72.90
CA ASN A 849 -96.60 37.09 73.74
C ASN A 849 -97.21 38.08 74.75
N ALA A 850 -96.45 39.06 75.25
CA ALA A 850 -96.98 40.12 76.10
C ALA A 850 -97.89 41.07 75.28
N GLN A 851 -97.51 41.39 74.05
CA GLN A 851 -98.38 42.10 73.09
C GLN A 851 -99.59 41.25 72.67
N LEU A 852 -99.47 39.92 72.62
CA LEU A 852 -100.57 38.98 72.39
C LEU A 852 -101.46 38.87 73.64
N LEU A 853 -100.91 39.01 74.85
CA LEU A 853 -101.68 39.18 76.09
C LEU A 853 -102.41 40.53 76.13
N GLU A 854 -101.78 41.62 75.65
CA GLU A 854 -102.42 42.93 75.57
C GLU A 854 -103.50 42.97 74.47
N CYS A 855 -103.27 42.29 73.34
CA CYS A 855 -104.26 42.07 72.31
C CYS A 855 -105.38 41.15 72.81
N ASN A 856 -105.08 40.11 73.60
CA ASN A 856 -106.08 39.26 74.26
C ASN A 856 -106.85 40.03 75.35
N ALA A 857 -106.24 40.94 76.10
CA ALA A 857 -106.95 41.82 77.04
C ALA A 857 -107.87 42.81 76.31
N LYS A 858 -107.46 43.29 75.13
CA LYS A 858 -108.32 44.08 74.22
C LYS A 858 -109.41 43.23 73.57
N LEU A 859 -109.14 41.95 73.27
CA LEU A 859 -110.13 40.98 72.80
C LEU A 859 -111.10 40.57 73.91
N GLU A 860 -110.65 40.48 75.16
CA GLU A 860 -111.48 40.24 76.34
C GLU A 860 -112.36 41.46 76.62
N ALA A 861 -111.82 42.68 76.53
CA ALA A 861 -112.60 43.92 76.60
C ALA A 861 -113.67 43.99 75.49
N LEU A 862 -113.29 43.76 74.23
CA LEU A 862 -114.24 43.67 73.11
C LEU A 862 -115.22 42.49 73.27
N SER A 863 -114.82 41.38 73.90
CA SER A 863 -115.72 40.27 74.23
C SER A 863 -116.67 40.61 75.38
N SER A 864 -116.28 41.52 76.27
CA SER A 864 -117.10 42.04 77.36
C SER A 864 -118.15 43.01 76.80
N GLU A 865 -117.76 43.93 75.91
CA GLU A 865 -118.71 44.75 75.13
C GLU A 865 -119.66 43.86 74.32
N LEU A 866 -119.15 42.80 73.68
CA LEU A 866 -119.96 41.83 72.94
C LEU A 866 -120.86 40.96 73.86
N ALA A 867 -120.47 40.73 75.12
CA ALA A 867 -121.24 40.00 76.12
C ALA A 867 -122.36 40.85 76.72
N GLU A 868 -122.09 42.13 77.02
CA GLU A 868 -123.12 43.10 77.41
C GLU A 868 -124.11 43.32 76.26
N SER A 869 -123.63 43.48 75.03
CA SER A 869 -124.47 43.52 73.82
C SER A 869 -125.32 42.25 73.65
N LYS A 870 -124.78 41.07 74.00
CA LYS A 870 -125.53 39.80 74.00
C LYS A 870 -126.63 39.73 75.06
N SER A 871 -126.40 40.29 76.26
CA SER A 871 -127.42 40.29 77.31
C SER A 871 -128.58 41.23 76.96
N ALA A 872 -128.24 42.40 76.39
CA ALA A 872 -129.22 43.31 75.80
C ALA A 872 -130.07 42.60 74.73
N ARG A 873 -129.45 41.87 73.77
CA ARG A 873 -130.16 41.13 72.69
C ARG A 873 -130.90 39.83 73.10
N ILE A 874 -131.01 39.48 74.39
CA ILE A 874 -131.70 38.24 74.84
C ILE A 874 -133.00 38.51 75.60
N THR A 875 -133.09 39.57 76.41
CA THR A 875 -134.28 39.92 77.23
C THR A 875 -135.50 40.34 76.37
N GLU A 876 -135.24 40.65 75.10
CA GLU A 876 -136.05 41.54 74.17
C GLU A 876 -136.80 40.37 73.37
N MET A 877 -136.06 39.34 72.91
CA MET A 877 -136.53 38.12 72.21
C MET A 877 -137.50 37.23 73.03
N GLN A 878 -137.73 37.56 74.30
CA GLN A 878 -138.74 36.95 75.16
C GLN A 878 -140.05 37.74 75.18
N GLU A 879 -140.02 39.06 74.98
CA GLU A 879 -141.23 39.89 75.05
C GLU A 879 -142.13 39.72 73.81
N LEU A 880 -141.62 39.83 72.57
CA LEU A 880 -142.47 39.62 71.37
C LEU A 880 -143.01 38.19 71.24
N ARG A 881 -142.37 37.20 71.87
CA ARG A 881 -142.80 35.80 71.83
C ARG A 881 -144.18 35.57 72.47
N GLU A 882 -144.62 36.43 73.39
CA GLU A 882 -145.99 36.38 73.92
C GLU A 882 -146.98 37.18 73.05
N GLU A 883 -146.51 38.25 72.40
CA GLU A 883 -147.30 39.08 71.48
C GLU A 883 -147.74 38.25 70.25
N TYR A 884 -146.79 37.49 69.69
CA TYR A 884 -146.99 36.49 68.64
C TYR A 884 -148.11 35.49 68.97
N ASN A 885 -148.14 34.98 70.21
CA ASN A 885 -149.17 34.04 70.64
C ASN A 885 -150.57 34.67 70.72
N ARG A 886 -150.67 35.97 71.01
CA ARG A 886 -151.96 36.68 71.05
C ARG A 886 -152.52 36.95 69.65
N LEU A 887 -151.67 37.20 68.66
CA LEU A 887 -152.09 37.28 67.26
C LEU A 887 -152.44 35.91 66.65
N PHE A 888 -151.71 34.83 67.00
CA PHE A 888 -152.04 33.51 66.46
C PHE A 888 -153.40 32.99 66.94
N GLN A 889 -153.88 33.42 68.11
CA GLN A 889 -155.24 33.09 68.55
C GLN A 889 -156.32 33.79 67.71
N GLN A 890 -156.02 34.92 67.04
CA GLN A 890 -156.94 35.56 66.09
C GLN A 890 -156.86 34.95 64.68
N LEU A 891 -155.77 34.25 64.34
CA LEU A 891 -155.72 33.32 63.22
C LEU A 891 -156.61 32.08 63.43
N ALA A 892 -156.99 31.76 64.68
CA ALA A 892 -157.88 30.64 64.98
C ALA A 892 -159.35 30.89 64.58
N ASP A 893 -159.82 32.14 64.57
CA ASP A 893 -161.23 32.45 64.24
C ASP A 893 -161.46 32.56 62.72
N ASN A 894 -160.49 33.08 61.96
CA ASN A 894 -160.52 33.07 60.49
C ASN A 894 -160.44 31.66 59.89
N ARG A 895 -160.17 30.63 60.71
CA ARG A 895 -160.40 29.22 60.36
C ARG A 895 -161.85 28.92 59.99
N SER A 896 -162.80 29.74 60.46
CA SER A 896 -164.24 29.62 60.15
C SER A 896 -164.66 30.34 58.85
N ALA A 897 -163.74 31.08 58.21
CA ALA A 897 -163.99 31.81 56.97
C ALA A 897 -163.34 31.18 55.74
N PHE A 898 -162.45 30.19 55.91
CA PHE A 898 -162.05 29.30 54.80
C PHE A 898 -163.26 28.47 54.33
N ASP A 899 -164.16 28.11 55.25
CA ASP A 899 -165.49 27.53 54.99
C ASP A 899 -166.43 28.48 54.20
N GLU A 900 -166.03 29.74 53.98
CA GLU A 900 -166.74 30.77 53.20
C GLU A 900 -165.87 31.40 52.09
N LEU A 901 -164.66 30.86 51.84
CA LEU A 901 -164.04 30.85 50.49
C LEU A 901 -164.28 29.48 49.81
N GLN A 902 -165.03 28.60 50.48
CA GLN A 902 -165.99 27.68 49.86
C GLN A 902 -167.18 28.43 49.19
N ARG A 903 -167.25 29.76 49.27
CA ARG A 903 -168.32 30.64 48.77
C ARG A 903 -167.74 31.97 48.24
N ASP A 904 -168.38 32.78 47.39
CA ASP A 904 -169.72 32.75 46.77
C ASP A 904 -170.93 32.70 47.72
N PHE A 905 -171.21 33.70 48.57
CA PHE A 905 -170.51 34.95 48.94
C PHE A 905 -169.82 35.72 47.80
N GLY A 906 -168.49 35.79 47.77
CA GLY A 906 -167.73 36.43 46.68
C GLY A 906 -168.06 37.92 46.43
N GLN A 907 -168.18 38.75 47.48
CA GLN A 907 -168.64 40.15 47.32
C GLN A 907 -167.95 41.19 48.23
N SER A 908 -167.41 42.24 47.58
CA SER A 908 -167.52 43.67 47.97
C SER A 908 -166.76 44.23 49.21
N LYS A 909 -166.43 45.53 49.36
CA LYS A 909 -165.98 46.65 48.46
C LYS A 909 -165.79 47.97 49.26
N THR A 910 -164.73 48.76 48.96
CA THR A 910 -164.61 50.24 49.15
C THR A 910 -164.61 50.91 50.54
N ALA A 911 -164.10 52.17 50.53
CA ALA A 911 -164.07 53.22 51.56
C ALA A 911 -162.96 53.08 52.65
N GLN A 912 -162.00 54.00 52.88
CA GLN A 912 -161.89 55.47 52.70
C GLN A 912 -162.70 56.31 53.72
N SER A 913 -162.03 57.10 54.57
CA SER A 913 -162.21 58.56 54.66
C SER A 913 -161.43 59.21 55.83
N ASN A 914 -160.74 60.31 55.52
CA ASN A 914 -160.27 61.42 56.38
C ASN A 914 -159.25 61.13 57.52
N GLN A 915 -158.15 61.89 57.70
CA GLN A 915 -157.84 63.34 57.55
C GLN A 915 -158.15 64.15 58.82
N ILE A 916 -157.09 64.60 59.49
CA ILE A 916 -157.04 65.69 60.49
C ILE A 916 -158.19 65.67 61.53
N GLN A 917 -158.05 64.83 62.56
CA GLN A 917 -158.66 65.12 63.86
C GLN A 917 -157.58 65.36 64.91
N ILE A 918 -156.79 66.41 64.65
CA ILE A 918 -156.05 67.14 65.68
C ILE A 918 -154.53 67.04 65.41
N LEU A 919 -153.81 68.15 65.38
CA LEU A 919 -152.61 68.26 66.21
C LEU A 919 -152.98 67.83 67.64
N ARG A 920 -154.11 68.39 68.13
CA ARG A 920 -154.72 68.23 69.47
C ARG A 920 -154.46 66.92 70.18
N ASP A 921 -153.45 66.88 71.04
CA ASP A 921 -152.17 67.65 71.16
C ASP A 921 -151.55 67.12 72.45
N GLU A 922 -150.22 67.09 72.54
CA GLU A 922 -149.39 67.52 73.69
C GLU A 922 -149.78 67.05 75.13
N GLN A 923 -150.73 66.13 75.29
CA GLN A 923 -151.46 65.88 76.55
C GLN A 923 -151.95 64.44 76.72
N THR A 924 -151.65 63.55 75.78
CA THR A 924 -151.38 62.14 76.12
C THR A 924 -149.91 61.77 75.82
N GLN A 925 -149.09 62.80 75.61
CA GLN A 925 -147.66 62.74 75.26
C GLN A 925 -146.74 62.25 76.39
N LEU A 926 -147.27 62.06 77.62
CA LEU A 926 -146.55 61.42 78.73
C LEU A 926 -147.08 60.01 79.08
N THR A 927 -148.10 59.52 78.37
CA THR A 927 -148.76 58.23 78.66
C THR A 927 -149.11 57.55 77.33
N GLN A 928 -148.15 56.99 76.59
CA GLN A 928 -147.36 55.87 77.10
C GLN A 928 -145.87 55.92 76.71
N SER A 929 -145.12 56.87 77.29
CA SER A 929 -143.65 56.75 77.40
C SER A 929 -143.20 55.56 78.30
N VAL A 930 -144.14 54.70 78.71
CA VAL A 930 -143.99 53.50 79.55
C VAL A 930 -144.61 52.27 78.83
N THR A 931 -145.10 52.40 77.59
CA THR A 931 -145.66 51.26 76.84
C THR A 931 -145.36 51.39 75.33
N LYS A 932 -144.36 50.67 74.81
CA LYS A 932 -143.43 49.82 75.56
C LYS A 932 -142.10 49.60 74.81
N ASN A 933 -141.05 49.34 75.58
CA ASN A 933 -139.72 48.91 75.12
C ASN A 933 -139.76 47.45 74.61
N ARG A 934 -140.69 47.15 73.69
CA ARG A 934 -141.09 45.79 73.31
C ARG A 934 -140.96 45.54 71.81
N SER A 935 -141.41 46.42 70.93
CA SER A 935 -141.35 46.18 69.48
C SER A 935 -139.96 46.38 68.85
N ALA A 936 -139.02 47.05 69.53
CA ALA A 936 -137.63 47.18 69.05
C ALA A 936 -136.87 45.83 69.00
N PHE A 937 -137.37 44.79 69.68
CA PHE A 937 -136.67 43.52 69.87
C PHE A 937 -136.52 42.65 68.63
N ASP A 938 -137.60 42.44 67.87
CA ASP A 938 -137.59 41.45 66.79
C ASP A 938 -136.92 42.00 65.52
N GLU A 939 -136.86 43.31 65.32
CA GLU A 939 -136.04 43.87 64.23
C GLU A 939 -134.54 43.81 64.58
N LEU A 940 -134.17 43.94 65.86
CA LEU A 940 -132.83 43.54 66.33
C LEU A 940 -132.56 42.03 66.15
N GLN A 941 -133.57 41.18 65.96
CA GLN A 941 -133.40 39.74 65.71
C GLN A 941 -133.06 39.45 64.24
N GLU A 942 -133.70 40.10 63.26
CA GLU A 942 -133.45 39.81 61.84
C GLU A 942 -132.20 40.53 61.28
N GLU A 943 -131.80 41.68 61.83
CA GLU A 943 -130.43 42.20 61.65
C GLU A 943 -129.39 41.12 62.00
N PHE A 944 -129.58 40.44 63.14
CA PHE A 944 -128.67 39.42 63.64
C PHE A 944 -128.54 38.23 62.67
N ARG A 945 -129.56 37.98 61.83
CA ARG A 945 -129.52 36.99 60.77
C ARG A 945 -128.72 37.44 59.55
N GLN A 946 -128.82 38.72 59.17
CA GLN A 946 -128.09 39.27 58.03
C GLN A 946 -126.60 39.47 58.35
N THR A 947 -126.25 39.99 59.53
CA THR A 947 -124.84 40.08 59.98
C THR A 947 -124.19 38.71 60.11
N LYS A 948 -124.95 37.68 60.54
CA LYS A 948 -124.50 36.29 60.59
C LYS A 948 -124.20 35.69 59.20
N ALA A 949 -124.86 36.16 58.13
CA ALA A 949 -124.54 35.75 56.76
C ALA A 949 -123.25 36.41 56.27
N GLY A 950 -123.03 37.70 56.56
CA GLY A 950 -121.78 38.41 56.25
C GLY A 950 -120.57 37.79 56.96
N LEU A 951 -120.66 37.64 58.29
CA LEU A 951 -119.61 37.02 59.11
C LEU A 951 -119.26 35.60 58.66
N ASN A 952 -120.21 34.81 58.13
CA ASN A 952 -119.91 33.47 57.63
C ASN A 952 -119.00 33.47 56.39
N ASN A 953 -119.13 34.46 55.51
CA ASN A 953 -118.24 34.60 54.34
C ASN A 953 -116.84 35.03 54.78
N GLU A 954 -116.75 36.00 55.68
CA GLU A 954 -115.47 36.50 56.22
C GLU A 954 -114.75 35.43 57.07
N ILE A 955 -115.49 34.61 57.81
CA ILE A 955 -114.99 33.45 58.54
C ILE A 955 -114.50 32.34 57.58
N GLU A 956 -115.18 32.04 56.47
CA GLU A 956 -114.61 31.09 55.48
C GLU A 956 -113.39 31.65 54.75
N GLN A 957 -113.31 32.97 54.57
CA GLN A 957 -112.13 33.64 54.00
C GLN A 957 -110.92 33.54 54.95
N LEU A 958 -111.10 33.82 56.24
CA LEU A 958 -110.06 33.63 57.26
C LEU A 958 -109.73 32.14 57.50
N LYS A 959 -110.71 31.23 57.40
CA LYS A 959 -110.44 29.77 57.42
C LYS A 959 -109.62 29.32 56.23
N ALA A 960 -109.67 29.99 55.08
CA ALA A 960 -108.81 29.67 53.94
C ALA A 960 -107.35 30.06 54.23
N GLU A 961 -107.10 31.24 54.81
CA GLU A 961 -105.76 31.64 55.26
C GLU A 961 -105.22 30.73 56.39
N VAL A 962 -106.04 30.39 57.39
CA VAL A 962 -105.64 29.47 58.46
C VAL A 962 -105.33 28.07 57.93
N ARG A 963 -106.03 27.59 56.90
CA ARG A 963 -105.67 26.34 56.19
C ARG A 963 -104.33 26.47 55.45
N GLY A 964 -104.05 27.63 54.84
CA GLY A 964 -102.76 27.92 54.20
C GLY A 964 -101.58 27.92 55.19
N LEU A 965 -101.73 28.58 56.34
CA LEU A 965 -100.71 28.61 57.40
C LEU A 965 -100.53 27.25 58.09
N ALA A 966 -101.61 26.47 58.27
CA ALA A 966 -101.53 25.11 58.78
C ALA A 966 -100.77 24.15 57.83
N GLN A 967 -100.88 24.36 56.51
CA GLN A 967 -100.10 23.60 55.53
C GLN A 967 -98.60 23.92 55.66
N GLN A 968 -98.22 25.20 55.74
CA GLN A 968 -96.82 25.62 55.93
C GLN A 968 -96.23 25.09 57.25
N LEU A 969 -97.02 25.05 58.33
CA LEU A 969 -96.62 24.42 59.60
C LEU A 969 -96.41 22.90 59.51
N THR A 970 -97.01 22.24 58.52
CA THR A 970 -96.81 20.80 58.27
C THR A 970 -95.50 20.57 57.50
N ASP A 971 -95.23 21.40 56.48
CA ASP A 971 -94.02 21.30 55.66
C ASP A 971 -92.75 21.62 56.47
N ILE A 972 -92.80 22.60 57.38
CA ILE A 972 -91.72 22.91 58.33
C ILE A 972 -91.42 21.73 59.27
N LYS A 973 -92.45 20.95 59.63
CA LYS A 973 -92.31 19.82 60.57
C LYS A 973 -91.59 18.63 59.94
N ALA A 974 -91.75 18.41 58.63
CA ALA A 974 -91.04 17.37 57.89
C ALA A 974 -89.52 17.60 57.80
N ASN A 975 -89.06 18.83 57.98
CA ASN A 975 -87.63 19.19 57.86
C ASN A 975 -86.83 18.96 59.15
N ASN A 976 -87.45 18.50 60.23
CA ASN A 976 -86.82 18.43 61.56
C ASN A 976 -86.20 17.06 61.89
N ASP A 977 -86.49 16.00 61.12
CA ASP A 977 -86.03 14.63 61.40
C ASP A 977 -84.58 14.36 60.93
N SER A 978 -83.89 15.33 60.33
CA SER A 978 -82.50 15.20 59.86
C SER A 978 -81.42 15.60 60.89
N GLN A 979 -81.80 15.85 62.15
CA GLN A 979 -80.94 16.50 63.15
C GLN A 979 -79.91 15.57 63.86
N ASN A 980 -79.44 14.50 63.20
CA ASN A 980 -78.57 13.48 63.81
C ASN A 980 -77.27 13.14 63.04
N HIS A 981 -76.94 13.86 61.96
CA HIS A 981 -75.84 13.47 61.06
C HIS A 981 -74.57 14.35 61.09
N LEU A 982 -74.55 15.46 61.84
CA LEU A 982 -73.48 16.47 61.76
C LEU A 982 -72.22 16.17 62.58
N ASP A 983 -72.31 15.47 63.70
CA ASP A 983 -71.14 15.22 64.56
C ASP A 983 -70.17 14.16 63.98
N VAL A 984 -70.65 13.26 63.11
CA VAL A 984 -69.80 12.23 62.48
C VAL A 984 -68.97 12.82 61.32
N GLN A 985 -69.58 13.67 60.48
CA GLN A 985 -68.90 14.22 59.30
C GLN A 985 -67.74 15.16 59.64
N ALA A 986 -67.76 15.81 60.82
CA ALA A 986 -66.67 16.68 61.25
C ALA A 986 -65.36 15.90 61.53
N ASP A 987 -65.47 14.72 62.15
CA ASP A 987 -64.32 13.93 62.60
C ASP A 987 -63.70 13.13 61.45
N ASP A 988 -64.52 12.62 60.52
CA ASP A 988 -64.03 11.90 59.33
C ASP A 988 -63.36 12.82 58.31
N VAL A 989 -63.83 14.06 58.14
CA VAL A 989 -63.16 15.07 57.29
C VAL A 989 -61.80 15.48 57.88
N GLN A 990 -61.63 15.47 59.20
CA GLN A 990 -60.35 15.72 59.84
C GLN A 990 -59.37 14.55 59.60
N LYS A 991 -59.83 13.30 59.80
CA LYS A 991 -59.03 12.09 59.53
C LYS A 991 -58.57 12.00 58.07
N LEU A 992 -59.46 12.25 57.10
CA LEU A 992 -59.09 12.23 55.68
C LEU A 992 -57.99 13.24 55.34
N ARG A 993 -58.04 14.45 55.92
CA ARG A 993 -57.03 15.50 55.69
C ARG A 993 -55.68 15.17 56.29
N ASP A 994 -55.66 14.54 57.46
CA ASP A 994 -54.41 14.18 58.13
C ASP A 994 -53.76 12.94 57.50
N GLU A 995 -54.56 12.02 56.94
CA GLU A 995 -54.06 10.92 56.12
C GLU A 995 -53.54 11.39 54.74
N GLN A 996 -54.25 12.30 54.05
CA GLN A 996 -53.73 12.95 52.84
C GLN A 996 -52.41 13.70 53.09
N ARG A 997 -52.27 14.38 54.24
CA ARG A 997 -51.00 15.04 54.61
C ARG A 997 -49.86 14.06 54.88
N ARG A 998 -50.15 12.88 55.44
CA ARG A 998 -49.17 11.79 55.58
C ARG A 998 -48.69 11.29 54.22
N GLN A 999 -49.62 10.98 53.31
CA GLN A 999 -49.29 10.48 51.98
C GLN A 999 -48.42 11.48 51.21
N LEU A 1000 -48.82 12.76 51.18
CA LEU A 1000 -48.04 13.81 50.49
C LEU A 1000 -46.64 14.02 51.08
N THR A 1001 -46.48 13.84 52.40
CA THR A 1001 -45.16 13.91 53.06
C THR A 1001 -44.30 12.70 52.71
N GLN A 1002 -44.87 11.49 52.64
CA GLN A 1002 -44.16 10.28 52.23
C GLN A 1002 -43.73 10.33 50.75
N GLU A 1003 -44.56 10.87 49.86
CA GLU A 1003 -44.20 11.06 48.45
C GLU A 1003 -43.04 12.07 48.31
N LEU A 1004 -43.07 13.19 49.03
CA LEU A 1004 -42.01 14.21 49.01
C LEU A 1004 -40.66 13.67 49.53
N ASP A 1005 -40.65 12.94 50.65
CA ASP A 1005 -39.41 12.32 51.14
C ASP A 1005 -38.95 11.17 50.21
N GLY A 1006 -39.88 10.44 49.56
CA GLY A 1006 -39.56 9.41 48.57
C GLY A 1006 -38.83 9.97 47.34
N ILE A 1007 -39.38 11.04 46.73
CA ILE A 1007 -38.76 11.77 45.62
C ILE A 1007 -37.39 12.31 46.03
N ARG A 1008 -37.30 12.90 47.23
CA ARG A 1008 -36.04 13.42 47.79
C ARG A 1008 -34.98 12.33 47.96
N VAL A 1009 -35.34 11.12 48.39
CA VAL A 1009 -34.38 10.00 48.51
C VAL A 1009 -33.89 9.55 47.13
N GLN A 1010 -34.77 9.41 46.14
CA GLN A 1010 -34.40 9.03 44.77
C GLN A 1010 -33.45 10.07 44.14
N PHE A 1011 -33.78 11.36 44.22
CA PHE A 1011 -32.97 12.43 43.64
C PHE A 1011 -31.55 12.51 44.25
N ASN A 1012 -31.42 12.30 45.56
CA ASN A 1012 -30.08 12.28 46.20
C ASN A 1012 -29.25 11.06 45.77
N ALA A 1013 -29.86 9.89 45.55
CA ALA A 1013 -29.17 8.72 45.04
C ALA A 1013 -28.69 8.89 43.58
N GLU A 1014 -29.46 9.62 42.76
CA GLU A 1014 -29.08 9.94 41.38
C GLU A 1014 -27.95 10.97 41.33
N LEU A 1015 -28.00 12.02 42.16
CA LEU A 1015 -26.91 12.98 42.33
C LEU A 1015 -25.61 12.31 42.82
N GLN A 1016 -25.72 11.32 43.71
CA GLN A 1016 -24.57 10.54 44.19
C GLN A 1016 -23.92 9.73 43.06
N LYS A 1017 -24.70 9.07 42.18
CA LYS A 1017 -24.14 8.36 41.01
C LYS A 1017 -23.34 9.30 40.10
N VAL A 1018 -23.87 10.49 39.81
CA VAL A 1018 -23.16 11.50 39.00
C VAL A 1018 -21.87 11.97 39.68
N GLN A 1019 -21.84 12.06 41.01
CA GLN A 1019 -20.62 12.36 41.77
C GLN A 1019 -19.59 11.22 41.71
N GLU A 1020 -20.03 9.97 41.84
CA GLU A 1020 -19.16 8.79 41.76
C GLU A 1020 -18.56 8.63 40.36
N GLU A 1021 -19.37 8.76 39.30
CA GLU A 1021 -18.90 8.73 37.92
C GLU A 1021 -17.91 9.87 37.63
N GLN A 1022 -18.20 11.10 38.08
CA GLN A 1022 -17.24 12.21 37.97
C GLN A 1022 -15.90 11.89 38.66
N GLN A 1023 -15.88 11.21 39.82
CA GLN A 1023 -14.62 10.87 40.49
C GLN A 1023 -13.83 9.81 39.72
N VAL A 1024 -14.50 8.79 39.17
CA VAL A 1024 -13.86 7.79 38.29
C VAL A 1024 -13.24 8.47 37.06
N ARG A 1025 -14.02 9.30 36.34
CA ARG A 1025 -13.51 10.03 35.15
C ARG A 1025 -12.37 11.01 35.49
N LYS A 1026 -12.41 11.67 36.65
CA LYS A 1026 -11.33 12.56 37.11
C LYS A 1026 -10.05 11.78 37.47
N ALA A 1027 -10.18 10.54 37.95
CA ALA A 1027 -9.04 9.63 38.14
C ALA A 1027 -8.47 9.10 36.80
N GLU A 1028 -9.33 8.77 35.84
CA GLU A 1028 -8.92 8.40 34.47
C GLU A 1028 -8.12 9.51 33.78
N ILE A 1029 -8.59 10.76 33.83
CA ILE A 1029 -7.84 11.93 33.32
C ILE A 1029 -6.48 12.06 33.99
N ALA A 1030 -6.41 11.89 35.32
CA ALA A 1030 -5.13 12.00 36.06
C ALA A 1030 -4.15 10.89 35.66
N ALA A 1031 -4.61 9.66 35.47
CA ALA A 1031 -3.80 8.54 35.02
C ALA A 1031 -3.29 8.73 33.58
N GLN A 1032 -4.19 9.09 32.64
CA GLN A 1032 -3.83 9.35 31.24
C GLN A 1032 -2.89 10.55 31.10
N ALA A 1033 -3.10 11.64 31.85
CA ALA A 1033 -2.20 12.79 31.85
C ALA A 1033 -0.80 12.43 32.36
N MET A 1034 -0.71 11.55 33.37
CA MET A 1034 0.57 11.06 33.89
C MET A 1034 1.28 10.13 32.88
N GLN A 1035 0.53 9.27 32.18
CA GLN A 1035 1.05 8.42 31.10
C GLN A 1035 1.53 9.26 29.89
N LEU A 1036 0.71 10.21 29.43
CA LEU A 1036 1.04 11.14 28.34
C LEU A 1036 2.34 11.90 28.66
N LYS A 1037 2.45 12.49 29.86
CA LYS A 1037 3.66 13.18 30.30
C LYS A 1037 4.88 12.25 30.35
N ALA A 1038 4.71 11.02 30.82
CA ALA A 1038 5.80 10.04 30.85
C ALA A 1038 6.28 9.64 29.44
N GLN A 1039 5.36 9.53 28.46
CA GLN A 1039 5.71 9.29 27.06
C GLN A 1039 6.37 10.52 26.40
N GLU A 1040 5.89 11.73 26.66
CA GLU A 1040 6.51 12.98 26.17
C GLU A 1040 7.94 13.16 26.74
N GLU A 1041 8.14 12.89 28.04
CA GLU A 1041 9.48 12.86 28.65
C GLU A 1041 10.37 11.75 28.07
N LEU A 1042 9.80 10.59 27.69
CA LEU A 1042 10.53 9.51 27.04
C LEU A 1042 10.96 9.88 25.62
N ILE A 1043 10.07 10.45 24.80
CA ILE A 1043 10.40 10.98 23.47
C ILE A 1043 11.52 12.02 23.59
N GLN A 1044 11.42 12.95 24.54
CA GLN A 1044 12.44 13.99 24.75
C GLN A 1044 13.80 13.39 25.13
N LYS A 1045 13.84 12.31 25.93
CA LYS A 1045 15.07 11.57 26.26
C LYS A 1045 15.64 10.81 25.06
N LEU A 1046 14.81 10.07 24.33
CA LEU A 1046 15.21 9.29 23.14
C LEU A 1046 15.75 10.18 22.01
N CYS A 1047 15.21 11.39 21.85
CA CYS A 1047 15.68 12.37 20.87
C CYS A 1047 16.99 13.08 21.27
N THR A 1048 17.57 12.80 22.45
CA THR A 1048 18.87 13.39 22.82
C THR A 1048 20.01 12.83 21.95
N PRO A 1049 21.04 13.63 21.61
CA PRO A 1049 22.20 13.13 20.89
C PRO A 1049 22.92 11.96 21.58
N ALA A 1050 22.83 11.88 22.91
CA ALA A 1050 23.38 10.78 23.70
C ALA A 1050 22.61 9.47 23.47
N GLU A 1051 21.27 9.47 23.60
CA GLU A 1051 20.48 8.25 23.38
C GLU A 1051 20.46 7.84 21.89
N MET A 1052 20.47 8.79 20.96
CA MET A 1052 20.67 8.53 19.52
C MET A 1052 22.01 7.82 19.27
N SER A 1053 23.11 8.29 19.87
CA SER A 1053 24.44 7.65 19.77
C SER A 1053 24.48 6.27 20.43
N CYS A 1054 23.75 6.09 21.55
CA CYS A 1054 23.59 4.80 22.20
C CYS A 1054 22.79 3.81 21.32
N MET A 1055 21.71 4.26 20.65
CA MET A 1055 20.98 3.43 19.69
C MET A 1055 21.90 3.02 18.53
N GLN A 1056 22.68 3.96 17.99
CA GLN A 1056 23.65 3.67 16.93
C GLN A 1056 24.69 2.63 17.37
N LEU A 1057 25.16 2.66 18.63
CA LEU A 1057 26.05 1.63 19.18
C LEU A 1057 25.37 0.24 19.25
N ILE A 1058 24.11 0.18 19.66
CA ILE A 1058 23.33 -1.07 19.70
C ILE A 1058 23.23 -1.66 18.29
N GLU A 1059 22.63 -0.91 17.36
CA GLU A 1059 22.28 -1.40 16.02
C GLU A 1059 23.51 -1.63 15.12
N THR A 1060 24.55 -0.77 15.19
CA THR A 1060 25.71 -0.85 14.28
C THR A 1060 26.92 -1.63 14.82
N LYS A 1061 26.90 -2.04 16.10
CA LYS A 1061 28.01 -2.81 16.72
C LYS A 1061 27.53 -3.95 17.61
N LEU A 1062 26.71 -3.70 18.64
CA LEU A 1062 26.46 -4.72 19.67
C LEU A 1062 25.55 -5.85 19.18
N ILE A 1063 24.48 -5.53 18.43
CA ILE A 1063 23.62 -6.54 17.80
C ILE A 1063 24.40 -7.34 16.73
N PRO A 1064 25.12 -6.70 15.77
CA PRO A 1064 25.98 -7.42 14.81
C PRO A 1064 27.01 -8.34 15.48
N LEU A 1065 27.82 -7.83 16.42
CA LEU A 1065 28.84 -8.64 17.11
C LEU A 1065 28.24 -9.86 17.84
N THR A 1066 27.02 -9.72 18.37
CA THR A 1066 26.31 -10.82 19.04
C THR A 1066 25.82 -11.85 18.02
N LYS A 1067 25.18 -11.41 16.93
CA LYS A 1067 24.67 -12.29 15.86
C LYS A 1067 25.79 -12.99 15.07
N ASP A 1068 26.89 -12.30 14.76
CA ASP A 1068 28.10 -12.88 14.15
C ASP A 1068 28.65 -14.06 14.99
N TYR A 1069 28.71 -13.88 16.30
CA TYR A 1069 29.21 -14.91 17.21
C TYR A 1069 28.19 -16.05 17.45
N MET A 1070 26.88 -15.79 17.36
CA MET A 1070 25.84 -16.83 17.29
C MET A 1070 25.99 -17.69 16.02
N ILE A 1071 26.16 -17.08 14.84
CA ILE A 1071 26.36 -17.80 13.56
C ILE A 1071 27.62 -18.65 13.63
N HIS A 1072 28.71 -18.14 14.23
CA HIS A 1072 29.91 -18.93 14.48
C HIS A 1072 29.62 -20.15 15.36
N LEU A 1073 28.89 -20.00 16.46
CA LEU A 1073 28.53 -21.11 17.34
C LEU A 1073 27.61 -22.15 16.69
N LEU A 1074 26.61 -21.72 15.90
CA LEU A 1074 25.76 -22.64 15.12
C LEU A 1074 26.59 -23.39 14.05
N THR A 1075 27.57 -22.73 13.44
CA THR A 1075 28.54 -23.35 12.51
C THR A 1075 29.42 -24.39 13.20
N GLU A 1076 29.85 -24.15 14.45
CA GLU A 1076 30.56 -25.16 15.26
C GLU A 1076 29.63 -26.31 15.68
N ALA A 1077 28.38 -26.02 16.07
CA ALA A 1077 27.38 -27.03 16.44
C ALA A 1077 27.08 -28.00 15.29
N ARG A 1078 27.01 -27.50 14.05
CA ARG A 1078 26.76 -28.29 12.84
C ARG A 1078 27.77 -29.41 12.59
N LYS A 1079 29.01 -29.27 13.10
CA LYS A 1079 30.07 -30.31 13.03
C LYS A 1079 29.72 -31.55 13.86
N PHE A 1080 28.88 -31.37 14.88
CA PHE A 1080 28.39 -32.43 15.76
C PHE A 1080 27.03 -32.97 15.29
N ASN A 1081 26.08 -32.06 15.01
CA ASN A 1081 24.75 -32.40 14.48
C ASN A 1081 24.49 -31.69 13.13
N PRO A 1082 24.56 -32.41 11.98
CA PRO A 1082 24.38 -31.81 10.65
C PRO A 1082 23.01 -31.14 10.41
N ALA A 1083 22.00 -31.43 11.24
CA ALA A 1083 20.67 -30.82 11.17
C ALA A 1083 20.61 -29.39 11.73
N VAL A 1084 21.71 -28.87 12.30
CA VAL A 1084 21.82 -27.45 12.67
C VAL A 1084 22.00 -26.59 11.42
N ASP A 1085 21.07 -25.67 11.18
CA ASP A 1085 21.24 -24.59 10.21
C ASP A 1085 22.00 -23.42 10.84
N PRO A 1086 23.18 -23.00 10.31
CA PRO A 1086 23.91 -21.84 10.79
C PRO A 1086 23.18 -20.51 10.65
N ASN A 1087 22.19 -20.42 9.76
CA ASN A 1087 21.45 -19.19 9.47
C ASN A 1087 20.20 -19.03 10.34
N SER A 1088 19.73 -20.11 10.98
CA SER A 1088 18.55 -20.11 11.85
C SER A 1088 18.89 -19.62 13.26
N LEU A 1089 18.95 -18.28 13.42
CA LEU A 1089 19.26 -17.61 14.69
C LEU A 1089 18.27 -17.91 15.84
N ASN A 1090 17.11 -18.52 15.57
CA ASN A 1090 15.99 -18.67 16.52
C ASN A 1090 15.72 -20.12 16.99
N THR A 1091 16.58 -21.09 16.66
CA THR A 1091 16.38 -22.51 17.02
C THR A 1091 17.17 -22.95 18.25
N VAL A 1092 16.48 -23.57 19.22
CA VAL A 1092 17.09 -24.42 20.25
C VAL A 1092 17.86 -25.55 19.57
N LEU A 1093 19.07 -25.86 20.01
CA LEU A 1093 19.89 -26.90 19.37
C LEU A 1093 19.21 -28.28 19.47
N PRO A 1094 19.04 -29.02 18.36
CA PRO A 1094 18.48 -30.37 18.37
C PRO A 1094 19.39 -31.35 19.13
N GLU A 1095 18.79 -32.30 19.86
CA GLU A 1095 19.51 -33.25 20.71
C GLU A 1095 20.57 -34.06 19.95
N LEU A 1096 21.71 -34.31 20.61
CA LEU A 1096 22.85 -35.03 20.02
C LEU A 1096 22.83 -36.52 20.41
N THR A 1097 22.08 -37.32 19.66
CA THR A 1097 22.00 -38.78 19.89
C THR A 1097 23.22 -39.53 19.33
N GLY A 1098 23.80 -40.44 20.12
CA GLY A 1098 24.70 -41.50 19.61
C GLY A 1098 26.17 -41.13 19.38
N ARG A 1099 26.66 -39.99 19.89
CA ARG A 1099 28.10 -39.64 19.86
C ARG A 1099 28.83 -39.99 21.17
N ASN A 1100 30.16 -39.88 21.15
CA ASN A 1100 31.00 -40.01 22.34
C ASN A 1100 30.79 -38.86 23.33
N GLU A 1101 31.12 -39.12 24.60
CA GLU A 1101 30.92 -38.21 25.73
C GLU A 1101 31.64 -36.85 25.57
N SER A 1102 32.81 -36.83 24.92
CA SER A 1102 33.55 -35.58 24.66
C SER A 1102 32.91 -34.70 23.60
N ASP A 1103 32.24 -35.26 22.60
CA ASP A 1103 31.46 -34.49 21.61
C ASP A 1103 30.17 -33.96 22.22
N LEU A 1104 29.51 -34.74 23.09
CA LEU A 1104 28.34 -34.29 23.85
C LEU A 1104 28.69 -33.10 24.77
N GLU A 1105 29.79 -33.18 25.50
CA GLU A 1105 30.26 -32.11 26.40
C GLU A 1105 30.58 -30.81 25.63
N LYS A 1106 31.17 -30.92 24.42
CA LYS A 1106 31.41 -29.75 23.53
C LYS A 1106 30.10 -29.14 23.03
N TYR A 1107 29.16 -29.97 22.58
CA TYR A 1107 27.87 -29.52 22.07
C TYR A 1107 27.03 -28.81 23.15
N GLN A 1108 27.02 -29.35 24.37
CA GLN A 1108 26.41 -28.69 25.53
C GLN A 1108 27.06 -27.32 25.82
N LYS A 1109 28.39 -27.22 25.80
CA LYS A 1109 29.11 -25.93 25.97
C LYS A 1109 28.81 -24.91 24.85
N ILE A 1110 28.42 -25.36 23.66
CA ILE A 1110 27.93 -24.47 22.59
C ILE A 1110 26.49 -24.03 22.90
N SER A 1111 25.62 -24.95 23.31
CA SER A 1111 24.24 -24.66 23.72
C SER A 1111 24.17 -23.60 24.83
N THR A 1112 24.97 -23.75 25.89
CA THR A 1112 25.00 -22.79 27.01
C THR A 1112 25.39 -21.37 26.56
N LYS A 1113 26.31 -21.25 25.60
CA LYS A 1113 26.71 -19.96 25.04
C LYS A 1113 25.64 -19.36 24.12
N LEU A 1114 24.91 -20.20 23.37
CA LEU A 1114 23.78 -19.72 22.56
C LEU A 1114 22.64 -19.21 23.44
N THR A 1115 22.35 -19.86 24.58
CA THR A 1115 21.41 -19.30 25.59
C THR A 1115 21.88 -17.92 26.07
N VAL A 1116 23.14 -17.81 26.50
CA VAL A 1116 23.73 -16.54 26.93
C VAL A 1116 23.66 -15.45 25.85
N LEU A 1117 23.84 -15.79 24.57
CA LEU A 1117 23.76 -14.81 23.48
C LEU A 1117 22.32 -14.41 23.17
N ASN A 1118 21.34 -15.30 23.34
CA ASN A 1118 19.93 -14.94 23.29
C ASN A 1118 19.56 -13.99 24.44
N ASP A 1119 20.03 -14.24 25.66
CA ASP A 1119 19.80 -13.35 26.80
C ASP A 1119 20.46 -11.97 26.58
N LEU A 1120 21.69 -11.93 26.06
CA LEU A 1120 22.37 -10.70 25.67
C LEU A 1120 21.68 -9.97 24.50
N LEU A 1121 21.15 -10.70 23.52
CA LEU A 1121 20.42 -10.09 22.41
C LEU A 1121 19.08 -9.51 22.89
N ASN A 1122 18.39 -10.22 23.78
CA ASN A 1122 17.19 -9.71 24.45
C ASN A 1122 17.48 -8.42 25.24
N ASP A 1123 18.61 -8.31 25.95
CA ASP A 1123 19.00 -7.06 26.64
C ASP A 1123 19.18 -5.87 25.67
N LEU A 1124 19.52 -6.12 24.39
CA LEU A 1124 19.69 -5.10 23.36
C LEU A 1124 18.38 -4.78 22.60
N GLU A 1125 17.51 -5.77 22.41
CA GLU A 1125 16.29 -5.66 21.59
C GLU A 1125 15.00 -5.39 22.41
N ASN A 1126 15.01 -5.56 23.73
CA ASN A 1126 13.84 -5.39 24.62
C ASN A 1126 13.46 -3.91 24.87
N LYS A 1127 12.76 -3.34 23.89
CA LYS A 1127 12.30 -1.93 23.88
C LYS A 1127 11.14 -1.65 24.85
N GLU A 1128 10.37 -2.67 25.25
CA GLU A 1128 9.24 -2.52 26.20
C GLU A 1128 9.71 -2.31 27.65
N LYS A 1129 10.54 -3.22 28.17
CA LYS A 1129 10.99 -3.19 29.58
C LYS A 1129 12.16 -2.23 29.80
N THR A 1130 12.86 -1.84 28.75
CA THR A 1130 14.00 -0.93 28.82
C THR A 1130 14.08 -0.07 27.54
N PRO A 1131 13.21 0.95 27.38
CA PRO A 1131 13.14 1.71 26.14
C PRO A 1131 14.43 2.48 25.83
N LEU A 1132 15.05 3.09 26.84
CA LEU A 1132 16.27 3.90 26.68
C LEU A 1132 17.47 3.04 26.22
N PRO A 1133 18.09 3.35 25.07
CA PRO A 1133 19.30 2.69 24.58
C PRO A 1133 20.45 2.63 25.59
N SER A 1134 20.70 3.72 26.33
CA SER A 1134 21.76 3.76 27.35
C SER A 1134 21.50 2.80 28.52
N ALA A 1135 20.24 2.48 28.81
CA ALA A 1135 19.87 1.49 29.81
C ALA A 1135 20.00 0.05 29.27
N ARG A 1136 19.63 -0.20 28.00
CA ARG A 1136 19.89 -1.48 27.31
C ARG A 1136 21.38 -1.82 27.24
N ILE A 1137 22.23 -0.83 26.89
CA ILE A 1137 23.69 -1.00 26.95
C ILE A 1137 24.16 -1.33 28.36
N LYS A 1138 23.61 -0.71 29.41
CA LYS A 1138 23.99 -1.02 30.81
C LYS A 1138 23.61 -2.46 31.20
N LEU A 1139 22.42 -2.94 30.82
CA LEU A 1139 21.98 -4.32 31.06
C LEU A 1139 22.90 -5.31 30.32
N PHE A 1140 23.02 -5.18 28.99
CA PHE A 1140 23.92 -5.98 28.17
C PHE A 1140 25.35 -6.00 28.71
N THR A 1141 25.89 -4.85 29.13
CA THR A 1141 27.25 -4.73 29.69
C THR A 1141 27.39 -5.41 31.06
N GLN A 1142 26.30 -5.54 31.83
CA GLN A 1142 26.31 -6.26 33.09
C GLN A 1142 26.18 -7.77 32.87
N SER A 1143 25.18 -8.21 32.11
CA SER A 1143 24.98 -9.60 31.70
C SER A 1143 26.22 -10.17 31.02
N LEU A 1144 26.89 -9.40 30.15
CA LEU A 1144 28.13 -9.81 29.47
C LEU A 1144 29.29 -10.04 30.46
N LYS A 1145 29.39 -9.27 31.55
CA LYS A 1145 30.40 -9.48 32.61
C LYS A 1145 30.07 -10.69 33.48
N ASP A 1146 28.80 -10.85 33.86
CA ASP A 1146 28.36 -11.97 34.70
C ASP A 1146 28.51 -13.31 33.96
N HIS A 1147 28.12 -13.38 32.68
CA HIS A 1147 28.34 -14.57 31.86
C HIS A 1147 29.81 -14.78 31.46
N GLU A 1148 30.62 -13.72 31.30
CA GLU A 1148 32.08 -13.84 31.15
C GLU A 1148 32.71 -14.55 32.34
N ARG A 1149 32.34 -14.22 33.58
CA ARG A 1149 32.86 -14.90 34.78
C ARG A 1149 32.65 -16.42 34.71
N ASP A 1150 31.51 -16.84 34.17
CA ASP A 1150 31.08 -18.23 34.18
C ASP A 1150 31.64 -18.98 32.95
N ILE A 1151 31.62 -18.37 31.75
CA ILE A 1151 32.15 -18.95 30.49
C ILE A 1151 33.68 -19.01 30.44
N LYS A 1152 34.40 -18.11 31.15
CA LYS A 1152 35.88 -18.07 31.21
C LYS A 1152 36.52 -19.39 31.65
N GLN A 1153 35.77 -20.23 32.37
CA GLN A 1153 36.18 -21.60 32.73
C GLN A 1153 36.47 -22.49 31.52
N HIS A 1154 35.91 -22.19 30.34
CA HIS A 1154 36.04 -23.00 29.12
C HIS A 1154 37.24 -22.64 28.22
N ARG A 1155 38.04 -21.62 28.56
CA ARG A 1155 39.24 -21.17 27.80
C ARG A 1155 39.01 -20.88 26.31
N ASP A 1156 37.83 -20.39 25.94
CA ASP A 1156 37.48 -20.08 24.55
C ASP A 1156 38.11 -18.74 24.09
N SER A 1157 38.96 -18.81 23.04
CA SER A 1157 39.63 -17.64 22.46
C SER A 1157 38.72 -16.77 21.59
N LYS A 1158 37.66 -17.34 21.00
CA LYS A 1158 36.67 -16.63 20.18
C LYS A 1158 35.64 -15.91 21.05
N TRP A 1159 35.21 -16.52 22.16
CA TRP A 1159 34.46 -15.82 23.21
C TRP A 1159 35.23 -14.59 23.71
N MET A 1160 36.52 -14.76 24.04
CA MET A 1160 37.37 -13.64 24.47
C MET A 1160 37.55 -12.56 23.40
N GLN A 1161 37.43 -12.90 22.11
CA GLN A 1161 37.46 -11.93 21.01
C GLN A 1161 36.14 -11.14 20.93
N PHE A 1162 34.99 -11.83 21.00
CA PHE A 1162 33.65 -11.23 21.09
C PHE A 1162 33.52 -10.26 22.28
N TYR A 1163 33.86 -10.73 23.49
CA TYR A 1163 33.83 -9.92 24.73
C TYR A 1163 34.68 -8.63 24.59
N LYS A 1164 35.90 -8.76 24.06
CA LYS A 1164 36.80 -7.61 23.83
C LYS A 1164 36.25 -6.63 22.80
N ASN A 1165 35.71 -7.11 21.68
CA ASN A 1165 35.14 -6.26 20.64
C ASN A 1165 33.93 -5.45 21.16
N CYS A 1166 33.06 -6.09 21.96
CA CYS A 1166 31.94 -5.40 22.61
C CYS A 1166 32.42 -4.34 23.60
N MET A 1167 33.32 -4.71 24.53
CA MET A 1167 33.86 -3.78 25.53
C MET A 1167 34.67 -2.62 24.93
N VAL A 1168 35.35 -2.82 23.79
CA VAL A 1168 36.02 -1.74 23.04
C VAL A 1168 34.99 -0.83 22.35
N SER A 1169 33.95 -1.38 21.73
CA SER A 1169 32.89 -0.58 21.09
C SER A 1169 32.16 0.32 22.10
N ILE A 1170 31.86 -0.22 23.28
CA ILE A 1170 31.31 0.53 24.43
C ILE A 1170 32.33 1.56 24.93
N GLY A 1171 33.59 1.17 25.11
CA GLY A 1171 34.66 2.03 25.64
C GLY A 1171 34.93 3.26 24.78
N ILE A 1172 34.97 3.11 23.44
CA ILE A 1172 35.18 4.20 22.49
C ILE A 1172 34.08 5.26 22.65
N ILE A 1173 32.81 4.85 22.57
CA ILE A 1173 31.68 5.79 22.59
C ILE A 1173 31.49 6.42 23.99
N CYS A 1174 31.65 5.66 25.06
CA CYS A 1174 31.65 6.21 26.43
C CYS A 1174 32.79 7.23 26.65
N SER A 1175 33.95 7.05 26.00
CA SER A 1175 35.08 7.99 26.11
C SER A 1175 34.92 9.27 25.29
N GLY A 1176 34.09 9.26 24.24
CA GLY A 1176 33.85 10.41 23.37
C GLY A 1176 32.73 11.36 23.83
N ILE A 1177 31.79 10.89 24.67
CA ILE A 1177 30.53 11.60 24.92
C ILE A 1177 30.45 12.29 26.31
N ILE A 1178 31.10 11.77 27.36
CA ILE A 1178 30.82 12.21 28.75
C ILE A 1178 32.07 12.64 29.55
N PRO A 1179 32.54 13.90 29.43
CA PRO A 1179 33.55 14.46 30.32
C PRO A 1179 33.04 14.74 31.75
N GLY A 1180 31.73 15.03 31.91
CA GLY A 1180 31.19 15.70 33.09
C GLY A 1180 31.14 14.89 34.39
N LEU A 1181 31.04 13.56 34.33
CA LEU A 1181 30.85 12.71 35.52
C LEU A 1181 32.16 12.29 36.22
N VAL A 1182 33.32 12.46 35.57
CA VAL A 1182 34.62 12.04 36.14
C VAL A 1182 35.23 13.12 37.05
N ALA A 1183 34.84 14.39 36.87
CA ALA A 1183 35.49 15.54 37.48
C ALA A 1183 35.26 15.71 39.01
N LEU A 1184 34.27 15.02 39.61
CA LEU A 1184 33.83 15.27 40.99
C LEU A 1184 34.32 14.28 42.05
N VAL A 1185 35.04 13.21 41.66
CA VAL A 1185 35.58 12.21 42.61
C VAL A 1185 37.09 12.38 42.85
N ALA A 1186 37.79 13.09 41.97
CA ALA A 1186 39.25 13.18 41.92
C ALA A 1186 39.92 14.07 43.00
N TYR A 1187 39.21 14.53 44.02
CA TYR A 1187 39.75 15.42 45.07
C TYR A 1187 39.76 14.83 46.49
N SER A 1188 39.47 13.53 46.67
CA SER A 1188 39.58 12.89 47.99
C SER A 1188 40.30 11.54 47.91
N ARG A 1189 41.38 11.41 48.70
CA ARG A 1189 42.34 10.28 48.79
C ARG A 1189 43.44 10.26 47.73
N PHE A 1190 44.35 11.23 47.82
CA PHE A 1190 45.71 11.10 47.30
C PHE A 1190 46.74 11.49 48.38
N GLU A 1191 46.85 10.66 49.42
CA GLU A 1191 47.92 10.76 50.43
C GLU A 1191 48.26 9.37 50.97
N GLU A 1192 49.56 9.08 51.10
CA GLU A 1192 50.22 7.93 51.77
C GLU A 1192 49.62 6.51 51.55
N LYS A 1193 50.26 5.57 50.84
CA LYS A 1193 51.62 5.04 51.10
C LYS A 1193 52.14 4.11 49.97
N SER A 1194 53.32 3.52 50.17
CA SER A 1194 54.17 2.92 49.12
C SER A 1194 53.95 1.43 48.78
N SER A 1195 54.33 1.08 47.54
CA SER A 1195 54.55 -0.25 46.91
C SER A 1195 55.54 -1.18 47.69
N PRO A 1196 55.82 -2.46 47.30
CA PRO A 1196 55.39 -3.20 46.08
C PRO A 1196 55.01 -4.70 46.25
N LEU A 1197 54.61 -5.38 45.16
CA LEU A 1197 55.18 -6.65 44.60
C LEU A 1197 54.33 -7.23 43.43
N PHE A 1198 54.96 -8.08 42.60
CA PHE A 1198 54.48 -8.70 41.33
C PHE A 1198 53.09 -9.37 41.38
N PHE A 1199 52.30 -9.48 40.30
CA PHE A 1199 52.61 -9.60 38.85
C PHE A 1199 51.77 -8.66 37.93
N THR A 1200 52.26 -8.41 36.70
CA THR A 1200 51.63 -7.53 35.71
C THR A 1200 50.43 -8.14 34.97
N ARG A 1201 49.29 -7.44 34.97
CA ARG A 1201 48.22 -7.61 33.96
C ARG A 1201 48.63 -6.97 32.63
N SER A 1202 47.98 -7.32 31.51
CA SER A 1202 48.24 -6.63 30.24
C SER A 1202 47.54 -5.27 30.21
N LYS A 1203 48.06 -4.30 29.43
CA LYS A 1203 47.43 -2.96 29.29
C LYS A 1203 45.97 -3.03 28.78
N GLY A 1204 45.58 -4.09 28.08
CA GLY A 1204 44.19 -4.31 27.66
C GLY A 1204 43.29 -4.83 28.77
N ASP A 1205 43.81 -5.71 29.65
CA ASP A 1205 43.10 -6.14 30.86
C ASP A 1205 42.97 -4.98 31.84
N GLU A 1206 44.03 -4.19 32.00
CA GLU A 1206 44.05 -2.93 32.77
C GLU A 1206 42.93 -1.97 32.32
N TYR A 1207 42.85 -1.67 31.02
CA TYR A 1207 41.82 -0.78 30.46
C TYR A 1207 40.41 -1.35 30.60
N THR A 1208 40.18 -2.61 30.23
CA THR A 1208 38.85 -3.23 30.32
C THR A 1208 38.36 -3.35 31.78
N HIS A 1209 39.25 -3.55 32.74
CA HIS A 1209 38.91 -3.59 34.17
C HIS A 1209 38.62 -2.18 34.72
N GLN A 1210 39.40 -1.15 34.34
CA GLN A 1210 39.12 0.24 34.69
C GLN A 1210 37.79 0.75 34.12
N VAL A 1211 37.43 0.36 32.89
CA VAL A 1211 36.10 0.64 32.31
C VAL A 1211 35.02 -0.11 33.08
N ALA A 1212 35.22 -1.38 33.42
CA ALA A 1212 34.25 -2.17 34.18
C ALA A 1212 33.98 -1.61 35.58
N GLU A 1213 35.01 -1.14 36.29
CA GLU A 1213 34.94 -0.56 37.64
C GLU A 1213 34.27 0.83 37.66
N ARG A 1214 34.60 1.69 36.69
CA ARG A 1214 33.97 3.03 36.56
C ARG A 1214 32.46 2.93 36.29
N LEU A 1215 32.02 1.92 35.54
CA LEU A 1215 30.59 1.67 35.29
C LEU A 1215 29.83 1.26 36.56
N THR A 1216 30.47 0.54 37.50
CA THR A 1216 29.85 0.13 38.77
C THR A 1216 29.73 1.24 39.82
N GLN A 1217 30.28 2.44 39.57
CA GLN A 1217 30.23 3.59 40.49
C GLN A 1217 29.17 4.64 40.11
N LEU A 1218 28.35 4.38 39.08
CA LEU A 1218 27.25 5.27 38.71
C LEU A 1218 26.16 5.32 39.81
N PRO A 1219 25.58 6.51 40.10
CA PRO A 1219 24.55 6.65 41.13
C PRO A 1219 23.29 5.86 40.76
N LYS A 1220 22.62 5.29 41.77
CA LYS A 1220 21.43 4.42 41.60
C LYS A 1220 20.17 5.14 41.11
N ASN A 1221 20.17 6.47 41.07
CA ASN A 1221 19.06 7.29 40.58
C ASN A 1221 19.55 8.14 39.40
N ILE A 1222 18.96 7.92 38.21
CA ILE A 1222 18.98 8.75 37.00
C ILE A 1222 17.57 8.70 36.42
#